data_AF-A0A967I8L0-F1
#
_entry.id   AF-A0A967I8L0-F1
#
_cell.length_a   1.000
_cell.length_b   1.000
_cell.length_c   1.000
_cell.angle_alpha   90.00
_cell.angle_beta   90.00
_cell.angle_gamma   90.00
#
_symmetry.space_group_name_H-M   'P 1'
#
loop_
_entity.id
_entity.type
_entity.pdbx_description
1 polymer ?
#
loop_
_entity_poly.entity_id
_entity_poly.type
_entity_poly.pdbx_seq_one_letter_code
_entity_poly.pdbx_strand_id
1 'polypeptide(L)'
;MRYAKCLRQLALLTTLVFLVTCAAGKDSYRQGKELSQMGNYEGAIAFYKDALTQEPNNKRYQEALTRAQQQTAKKYYQRAKNNWSNAAVKDYQAVSTTMAYLDKAMALDSQNPDILELHRQLKAKERELIQQAQASYVIGVTALNNEQWLKAVTNFRKVNEIYPNYEDTEAKLDLATAAGSDEYYKEGIAAVQSEDWKGALAAFNKVLVIDPTYKNTRLLIEEVKKNDNPQYFLGRAAEMASANEWDRAVTFYETALSYLPGDLNIRTELTKAKLRAGRYYFDQANQHAKQNRLYRANKEYQKAIHYSPSVRNSFFYKQARESYTKKILQRASRYAEKGRYGNSLVWYWQLTEINPQYPELFYKIQETEDTIKGRLKRAIAIFDFTSPSYNPDAGTTASSNLITYLFNNSSGNIRILERQDLKSILKEMNLEQAGVVGNMEAARRVGRMTGIDIFIMGNVLLYKTEQDETKGNKIAKIPMGTKVQDNPEYLIWKAKHPKPTRKQLAAAPPAVVQVPEYHYENYTVGRNKMRAAVHIYYKIIDAEKGEIIATDTIKRTAEVTDEWNDGIPEANIPYNPLELPTESQLLEQVTIEVVRDLALVVLKPFQSLQTTYFDEAEILKKRRRYEEAIEKYIDSIYDERIKGIESPISKKSMEVIDQLISKF
;
A
#
# COMPACT_ATOMS: atom_id res chain seq x y z
N MET A 1 6.91 -74.88 -17.96
CA MET A 1 5.83 -75.88 -18.06
C MET A 1 5.36 -76.22 -16.65
N ARG A 2 4.08 -76.54 -16.49
CA ARG A 2 3.53 -77.54 -15.56
C ARG A 2 4.28 -77.81 -14.24
N TYR A 3 3.54 -77.60 -13.15
CA TYR A 3 3.44 -78.45 -11.97
C TYR A 3 4.63 -78.62 -11.00
N ALA A 4 4.35 -78.23 -9.74
CA ALA A 4 4.43 -79.03 -8.51
C ALA A 4 5.76 -79.75 -8.19
N LYS A 5 6.51 -79.34 -7.17
CA LYS A 5 6.34 -79.54 -5.71
C LYS A 5 7.21 -80.70 -5.20
N CYS A 6 7.88 -80.42 -4.06
CA CYS A 6 8.18 -81.34 -2.96
C CYS A 6 9.23 -82.45 -3.21
N LEU A 7 9.95 -83.00 -2.22
CA LEU A 7 10.35 -82.68 -0.83
C LEU A 7 11.09 -83.95 -0.32
N ARG A 8 11.70 -83.84 0.86
CA ARG A 8 12.17 -84.90 1.80
C ARG A 8 13.57 -85.48 1.53
N GLN A 9 14.54 -85.21 2.40
CA GLN A 9 14.74 -85.64 3.82
C GLN A 9 15.11 -87.12 3.98
N LEU A 10 16.28 -87.40 4.58
CA LEU A 10 16.51 -87.91 5.95
C LEU A 10 18.04 -88.09 6.17
N ALA A 11 18.65 -87.55 7.24
CA ALA A 11 19.09 -88.24 8.48
C ALA A 11 20.38 -89.08 8.31
N LEU A 12 21.35 -89.28 9.22
CA LEU A 12 21.65 -88.98 10.63
C LEU A 12 23.17 -89.35 10.76
N LEU A 13 24.10 -88.55 11.30
CA LEU A 13 24.53 -88.41 12.72
C LEU A 13 25.29 -89.63 13.31
N THR A 14 26.59 -89.47 13.63
CA THR A 14 27.20 -89.61 14.99
C THR A 14 28.73 -89.42 14.97
N THR A 15 29.22 -88.88 16.08
CA THR A 15 30.50 -88.20 16.38
C THR A 15 31.52 -89.09 17.12
N LEU A 16 32.84 -88.91 16.89
CA LEU A 16 33.81 -88.64 17.99
C LEU A 16 35.20 -88.17 17.50
N VAL A 17 35.44 -86.86 17.72
CA VAL A 17 36.65 -86.17 18.22
C VAL A 17 38.05 -86.73 17.88
N PHE A 18 38.73 -86.03 16.97
CA PHE A 18 40.18 -85.92 16.90
C PHE A 18 40.60 -84.45 17.12
N LEU A 19 41.72 -84.29 17.81
CA LEU A 19 42.53 -83.08 17.96
C LEU A 19 42.72 -82.34 16.61
N VAL A 20 42.24 -81.09 16.51
CA VAL A 20 42.90 -80.03 15.73
C VAL A 20 42.63 -78.67 16.39
N THR A 21 43.48 -78.30 17.33
CA THR A 21 43.84 -76.88 17.47
C THR A 21 44.61 -76.47 16.20
N CYS A 22 44.17 -75.38 15.54
CA CYS A 22 44.81 -74.66 14.41
C CYS A 22 44.39 -74.94 12.93
N ALA A 23 43.14 -75.32 12.59
CA ALA A 23 42.78 -75.43 11.15
C ALA A 23 41.38 -74.97 10.67
N ALA A 24 40.48 -74.46 11.51
CA ALA A 24 39.13 -74.13 11.04
C ALA A 24 39.13 -73.01 9.96
N GLY A 25 39.90 -71.92 10.16
CA GLY A 25 39.99 -70.84 9.17
C GLY A 25 40.71 -71.20 7.87
N LYS A 26 41.43 -72.34 7.83
CA LYS A 26 42.29 -72.75 6.71
C LYS A 26 41.50 -73.21 5.49
N ASP A 27 40.34 -73.83 5.68
CA ASP A 27 39.47 -74.26 4.59
C ASP A 27 38.79 -73.07 3.92
N SER A 28 38.23 -72.14 4.70
CA SER A 28 37.66 -70.89 4.17
C SER A 28 38.71 -70.03 3.46
N TYR A 29 39.94 -69.95 3.98
CA TYR A 29 41.05 -69.30 3.28
C TYR A 29 41.41 -69.97 1.95
N ARG A 30 41.42 -71.32 1.88
CA ARG A 30 41.69 -72.05 0.63
C ARG A 30 40.62 -71.75 -0.42
N GLN A 31 39.34 -71.78 -0.04
CA GLN A 31 38.23 -71.46 -0.95
C GLN A 31 38.30 -70.01 -1.45
N GLY A 32 38.58 -69.05 -0.55
CA GLY A 32 38.83 -67.66 -0.95
C GLY A 32 40.01 -67.51 -1.92
N LYS A 33 41.07 -68.30 -1.74
CA LYS A 33 42.25 -68.32 -2.62
C LYS A 33 41.93 -68.84 -4.01
N GLU A 34 41.16 -69.93 -4.11
CA GLU A 34 40.71 -70.49 -5.39
C GLU A 34 39.85 -69.49 -6.16
N LEU A 35 38.87 -68.86 -5.49
CA LEU A 35 38.04 -67.82 -6.10
C LEU A 35 38.86 -66.60 -6.55
N SER A 36 39.87 -66.20 -5.77
CA SER A 36 40.78 -65.11 -6.14
C SER A 36 41.61 -65.47 -7.37
N GLN A 37 42.08 -66.71 -7.49
CA GLN A 37 42.82 -67.20 -8.67
C GLN A 37 41.93 -67.26 -9.92
N MET A 38 40.64 -67.52 -9.75
CA MET A 38 39.63 -67.46 -10.83
C MET A 38 39.21 -66.02 -11.18
N GLY A 39 39.77 -64.99 -10.53
CA GLY A 39 39.41 -63.58 -10.75
C GLY A 39 38.08 -63.16 -10.12
N ASN A 40 37.40 -64.07 -9.40
CA ASN A 40 36.18 -63.77 -8.64
C ASN A 40 36.54 -63.24 -7.24
N TYR A 41 37.16 -62.06 -7.21
CA TYR A 41 37.56 -61.41 -5.97
C TYR A 41 36.37 -61.02 -5.09
N GLU A 42 35.21 -60.71 -5.67
CA GLU A 42 33.99 -60.37 -4.93
C GLU A 42 33.46 -61.56 -4.12
N GLY A 43 33.42 -62.76 -4.73
CA GLY A 43 33.11 -63.99 -4.00
C GLY A 43 34.18 -64.35 -2.96
N ALA A 44 35.47 -64.15 -3.28
CA ALA A 44 36.58 -64.45 -2.38
C ALA A 44 36.54 -63.65 -1.05
N ILE A 45 36.05 -62.40 -1.08
CA ILE A 45 35.93 -61.54 0.11
C ILE A 45 35.07 -62.19 1.19
N ALA A 46 33.96 -62.84 0.82
CA ALA A 46 33.08 -63.49 1.79
C ALA A 46 33.80 -64.63 2.55
N PHE A 47 34.54 -65.47 1.82
CA PHE A 47 35.30 -66.57 2.40
C PHE A 47 36.51 -66.11 3.23
N TYR A 48 37.19 -65.03 2.82
CA TYR A 48 38.27 -64.48 3.63
C TYR A 48 37.76 -63.79 4.90
N LYS A 49 36.60 -63.12 4.87
CA LYS A 49 35.94 -62.60 6.07
C LYS A 49 35.58 -63.72 7.03
N ASP A 50 35.00 -64.81 6.52
CA ASP A 50 34.69 -65.99 7.31
C ASP A 50 35.96 -66.58 7.96
N ALA A 51 37.05 -66.74 7.20
CA ALA A 51 38.34 -67.20 7.73
C ALA A 51 38.86 -66.32 8.88
N LEU A 52 38.65 -65.00 8.82
CA LEU A 52 39.04 -64.05 9.87
C LEU A 52 38.11 -64.04 11.09
N THR A 53 36.83 -64.42 10.94
CA THR A 53 35.98 -64.62 12.13
C THR A 53 36.48 -65.75 13.01
N GLN A 54 37.08 -66.77 12.39
CA GLN A 54 37.62 -67.95 13.05
C GLN A 54 39.05 -67.72 13.56
N GLU A 55 39.86 -66.94 12.83
CA GLU A 55 41.23 -66.55 13.22
C GLU A 55 41.48 -65.03 13.07
N PRO A 56 41.00 -64.19 14.03
CA PRO A 56 40.98 -62.73 13.89
C PRO A 56 42.35 -62.05 13.70
N ASN A 57 43.41 -62.63 14.27
CA ASN A 57 44.76 -62.05 14.28
C ASN A 57 45.68 -62.61 13.17
N ASN A 58 45.13 -63.38 12.21
CA ASN A 58 45.93 -64.00 11.16
C ASN A 58 46.29 -62.98 10.05
N LYS A 59 47.53 -62.48 10.09
CA LYS A 59 48.04 -61.50 9.11
C LYS A 59 47.88 -61.95 7.65
N ARG A 60 48.02 -63.24 7.36
CA ARG A 60 47.92 -63.77 5.99
C ARG A 60 46.49 -63.70 5.44
N TYR A 61 45.50 -63.92 6.30
CA TYR A 61 44.09 -63.82 5.91
C TYR A 61 43.68 -62.36 5.75
N GLN A 62 44.18 -61.49 6.64
CA GLN A 62 44.03 -60.04 6.52
C GLN A 62 44.61 -59.53 5.19
N GLU A 63 45.84 -59.89 4.84
CA GLU A 63 46.47 -59.49 3.57
C GLU A 63 45.70 -59.99 2.33
N ALA A 64 45.21 -61.23 2.35
CA ALA A 64 44.44 -61.78 1.23
C ALA A 64 43.08 -61.13 1.07
N LEU A 65 42.40 -60.83 2.19
CA LEU A 65 41.17 -60.05 2.19
C LEU A 65 41.42 -58.65 1.60
N THR A 66 42.44 -57.94 2.08
CA THR A 66 42.80 -56.60 1.58
C THR A 66 43.07 -56.61 0.07
N ARG A 67 43.83 -57.60 -0.43
CA ARG A 67 44.10 -57.71 -1.88
C ARG A 67 42.82 -57.97 -2.69
N ALA A 68 41.94 -58.85 -2.22
CA ALA A 68 40.68 -59.13 -2.89
C ALA A 68 39.74 -57.92 -2.90
N GLN A 69 39.71 -57.15 -1.79
CA GLN A 69 38.99 -55.89 -1.69
C GLN A 69 39.53 -54.85 -2.69
N GLN A 70 40.86 -54.65 -2.76
CA GLN A 70 41.49 -53.71 -3.70
C GLN A 70 41.22 -54.06 -5.17
N GLN A 71 41.29 -55.33 -5.57
CA GLN A 71 41.00 -55.74 -6.95
C GLN A 71 39.52 -55.55 -7.33
N THR A 72 38.62 -55.85 -6.39
CA THR A 72 37.18 -55.61 -6.59
C THR A 72 36.86 -54.11 -6.66
N ALA A 73 37.49 -53.30 -5.80
CA ALA A 73 37.39 -51.84 -5.82
C ALA A 73 37.86 -51.26 -7.17
N LYS A 74 39.01 -51.74 -7.69
CA LYS A 74 39.54 -51.33 -9.00
C LYS A 74 38.54 -51.58 -10.14
N LYS A 75 37.85 -52.73 -10.15
CA LYS A 75 36.82 -53.04 -11.15
C LYS A 75 35.67 -52.04 -11.11
N TYR A 76 35.17 -51.72 -9.92
CA TYR A 76 34.09 -50.75 -9.74
C TYR A 76 34.53 -49.32 -10.08
N TYR A 77 35.74 -48.91 -9.67
CA TYR A 77 36.34 -47.62 -10.03
C TYR A 77 36.49 -47.43 -11.54
N GLN A 78 36.96 -48.44 -12.29
CA GLN A 78 37.10 -48.32 -13.75
C GLN A 78 35.75 -48.12 -14.45
N ARG A 79 34.68 -48.75 -13.95
CA ARG A 79 33.32 -48.51 -14.46
C ARG A 79 32.86 -47.08 -14.19
N ALA A 80 33.05 -46.59 -12.97
CA ALA A 80 32.74 -45.20 -12.62
C ALA A 80 33.55 -44.21 -13.48
N LYS A 81 34.85 -44.45 -13.64
CA LYS A 81 35.73 -43.64 -14.48
C LYS A 81 35.30 -43.61 -15.94
N ASN A 82 34.93 -44.76 -16.52
CA ASN A 82 34.45 -44.84 -17.90
C ASN A 82 33.12 -44.11 -18.10
N ASN A 83 32.20 -44.23 -17.14
CA ASN A 83 30.94 -43.48 -17.17
C ASN A 83 31.20 -41.98 -17.10
N TRP A 84 32.13 -41.55 -16.23
CA TRP A 84 32.54 -40.15 -16.07
C TRP A 84 33.26 -39.58 -17.29
N SER A 85 34.15 -40.34 -17.94
CA SER A 85 34.90 -39.88 -19.12
C SER A 85 34.06 -39.88 -20.40
N ASN A 86 33.02 -40.71 -20.47
CA ASN A 86 32.07 -40.68 -21.57
C ASN A 86 31.11 -39.49 -21.39
N ALA A 87 30.69 -38.87 -22.50
CA ALA A 87 29.79 -37.72 -22.55
C ALA A 87 28.36 -37.97 -21.98
N ALA A 88 28.15 -39.04 -21.24
CA ALA A 88 26.91 -39.43 -20.60
C ALA A 88 26.63 -38.61 -19.32
N VAL A 89 27.63 -38.07 -18.63
CA VAL A 89 27.43 -37.30 -17.37
C VAL A 89 27.04 -35.85 -17.65
N LYS A 90 25.88 -35.65 -18.31
CA LYS A 90 25.29 -34.34 -18.56
C LYS A 90 24.16 -34.00 -17.60
N ASP A 91 23.47 -35.02 -17.10
CA ASP A 91 22.30 -34.90 -16.23
C ASP A 91 22.54 -35.57 -14.86
N TYR A 92 21.62 -35.32 -13.93
CA TYR A 92 21.68 -35.84 -12.57
C TYR A 92 21.68 -37.37 -12.53
N GLN A 93 20.93 -38.04 -13.43
CA GLN A 93 20.79 -39.49 -13.43
C GLN A 93 22.11 -40.17 -13.81
N ALA A 94 22.83 -39.59 -14.77
CA ALA A 94 24.15 -40.05 -15.14
C ALA A 94 25.18 -39.85 -14.00
N VAL A 95 25.11 -38.74 -13.25
CA VAL A 95 25.95 -38.55 -12.04
C VAL A 95 25.62 -39.60 -10.98
N SER A 96 24.34 -39.81 -10.68
CA SER A 96 23.86 -40.75 -9.66
C SER A 96 24.26 -42.20 -9.96
N THR A 97 24.06 -42.65 -11.20
CA THR A 97 24.48 -43.99 -11.65
C THR A 97 25.99 -44.17 -11.59
N THR A 98 26.77 -43.12 -11.88
CA THR A 98 28.24 -43.15 -11.76
C THR A 98 28.68 -43.20 -10.29
N MET A 99 28.04 -42.43 -9.42
CA MET A 99 28.29 -42.41 -7.98
C MET A 99 28.07 -43.79 -7.35
N ALA A 100 27.00 -44.50 -7.73
CA ALA A 100 26.69 -45.82 -7.17
C ALA A 100 27.79 -46.87 -7.45
N TYR A 101 28.48 -46.79 -8.59
CA TYR A 101 29.66 -47.65 -8.85
C TYR A 101 30.84 -47.24 -7.97
N LEU A 102 31.02 -45.94 -7.75
CA LEU A 102 32.13 -45.43 -6.97
C LEU A 102 31.97 -45.70 -5.47
N ASP A 103 30.75 -45.64 -4.94
CA ASP A 103 30.44 -45.99 -3.55
C ASP A 103 30.76 -47.47 -3.27
N LYS A 104 30.49 -48.37 -4.21
CA LYS A 104 30.90 -49.77 -4.12
C LYS A 104 32.43 -49.93 -4.09
N ALA A 105 33.16 -49.10 -4.84
CA ALA A 105 34.61 -49.11 -4.81
C ALA A 105 35.15 -48.59 -3.47
N MET A 106 34.58 -47.50 -2.96
CA MET A 106 34.97 -46.86 -1.70
C MET A 106 34.68 -47.74 -0.46
N ALA A 107 33.59 -48.52 -0.48
CA ALA A 107 33.26 -49.48 0.58
C ALA A 107 34.28 -50.63 0.71
N LEU A 108 35.08 -50.86 -0.34
CA LEU A 108 36.08 -51.92 -0.41
C LEU A 108 37.50 -51.39 -0.17
N ASP A 109 37.82 -50.20 -0.67
CA ASP A 109 39.14 -49.58 -0.53
C ASP A 109 39.01 -48.08 -0.20
N SER A 110 38.70 -47.78 1.05
CA SER A 110 38.32 -46.42 1.50
C SER A 110 39.49 -45.43 1.57
N GLN A 111 40.74 -45.90 1.52
CA GLN A 111 41.95 -45.07 1.58
C GLN A 111 42.58 -44.81 0.21
N ASN A 112 41.97 -45.31 -0.87
CA ASN A 112 42.49 -45.14 -2.22
C ASN A 112 42.38 -43.68 -2.71
N PRO A 113 43.48 -42.99 -3.05
CA PRO A 113 43.45 -41.58 -3.42
C PRO A 113 42.65 -41.32 -4.71
N ASP A 114 42.68 -42.23 -5.68
CA ASP A 114 42.00 -42.06 -6.96
C ASP A 114 40.46 -42.16 -6.82
N ILE A 115 40.00 -43.06 -5.93
CA ILE A 115 38.57 -43.21 -5.60
C ILE A 115 38.07 -41.97 -4.87
N LEU A 116 38.83 -41.49 -3.87
CA LEU A 116 38.48 -40.31 -3.08
C LEU A 116 38.38 -39.05 -3.95
N GLU A 117 39.31 -38.87 -4.88
CA GLU A 117 39.31 -37.71 -5.77
C GLU A 117 38.12 -37.72 -6.74
N LEU A 118 37.85 -38.84 -7.41
CA LEU A 118 36.70 -38.95 -8.31
C LEU A 118 35.37 -38.78 -7.55
N HIS A 119 35.30 -39.26 -6.31
CA HIS A 119 34.11 -39.11 -5.47
C HIS A 119 33.89 -37.64 -5.12
N ARG A 120 34.95 -36.89 -4.78
CA ARG A 120 34.89 -35.44 -4.57
C ARG A 120 34.40 -34.70 -5.81
N GLN A 121 34.91 -35.03 -6.99
CA GLN A 121 34.51 -34.41 -8.25
C GLN A 121 33.05 -34.69 -8.60
N LEU A 122 32.60 -35.96 -8.50
CA LEU A 122 31.21 -36.33 -8.74
C LEU A 122 30.27 -35.66 -7.72
N LYS A 123 30.66 -35.55 -6.45
CA LYS A 123 29.86 -34.86 -5.43
C LYS A 123 29.76 -33.37 -5.71
N ALA A 124 30.83 -32.73 -6.20
CA ALA A 124 30.78 -31.34 -6.63
C ALA A 124 29.82 -31.17 -7.83
N LYS A 125 29.90 -32.06 -8.82
CA LYS A 125 29.03 -32.02 -10.00
C LYS A 125 27.56 -32.29 -9.67
N GLU A 126 27.30 -33.25 -8.78
CA GLU A 126 25.96 -33.55 -8.25
C GLU A 126 25.34 -32.28 -7.64
N ARG A 127 26.09 -31.59 -6.77
CA ARG A 127 25.64 -30.34 -6.14
C ARG A 127 25.39 -29.23 -7.17
N GLU A 128 26.28 -29.09 -8.16
CA GLU A 128 26.13 -28.10 -9.22
C GLU A 128 24.84 -28.32 -10.02
N LEU A 129 24.56 -29.56 -10.44
CA LEU A 129 23.35 -29.88 -11.20
C LEU A 129 22.09 -29.70 -10.37
N ILE A 130 22.10 -30.12 -9.09
CA ILE A 130 20.98 -29.86 -8.16
C ILE A 130 20.73 -28.35 -8.04
N GLN A 131 21.78 -27.54 -7.86
CA GLN A 131 21.63 -26.09 -7.75
C GLN A 131 21.09 -25.45 -9.04
N GLN A 132 21.54 -25.90 -10.21
CA GLN A 132 21.05 -25.40 -11.50
C GLN A 132 19.58 -25.79 -11.76
N ALA A 133 19.22 -27.03 -11.44
CA ALA A 133 17.84 -27.51 -11.51
C ALA A 133 16.95 -26.73 -10.53
N GLN A 134 17.35 -26.60 -9.26
CA GLN A 134 16.64 -25.84 -8.24
C GLN A 134 16.45 -24.37 -8.66
N ALA A 135 17.51 -23.71 -9.14
CA ALA A 135 17.41 -22.31 -9.58
C ALA A 135 16.42 -22.15 -10.76
N SER A 136 16.50 -23.05 -11.75
CA SER A 136 15.58 -23.03 -12.90
C SER A 136 14.15 -23.36 -12.47
N TYR A 137 13.98 -24.30 -11.54
CA TYR A 137 12.70 -24.68 -10.99
C TYR A 137 12.03 -23.52 -10.23
N VAL A 138 12.75 -22.82 -9.37
CA VAL A 138 12.24 -21.63 -8.66
C VAL A 138 11.81 -20.54 -9.65
N ILE A 139 12.60 -20.30 -10.70
CA ILE A 139 12.23 -19.34 -11.77
C ILE A 139 10.97 -19.83 -12.50
N GLY A 140 10.88 -21.13 -12.80
CA GLY A 140 9.72 -21.75 -13.44
C GLY A 140 8.45 -21.61 -12.63
N VAL A 141 8.49 -21.94 -11.33
CA VAL A 141 7.35 -21.80 -10.41
C VAL A 141 6.94 -20.34 -10.24
N THR A 142 7.92 -19.43 -10.09
CA THR A 142 7.63 -18.00 -9.99
C THR A 142 6.99 -17.46 -11.27
N ALA A 143 7.49 -17.89 -12.43
CA ALA A 143 6.91 -17.53 -13.72
C ALA A 143 5.49 -18.11 -13.87
N LEU A 144 5.27 -19.35 -13.45
CA LEU A 144 3.97 -20.01 -13.49
C LEU A 144 2.93 -19.28 -12.64
N ASN A 145 3.27 -18.93 -11.40
CA ASN A 145 2.37 -18.21 -10.49
C ASN A 145 2.03 -16.78 -10.98
N ASN A 146 2.92 -16.20 -11.79
CA ASN A 146 2.72 -14.89 -12.41
C ASN A 146 2.20 -14.99 -13.85
N GLU A 147 1.74 -16.17 -14.29
CA GLU A 147 1.17 -16.41 -15.63
C GLU A 147 2.15 -16.06 -16.78
N GLN A 148 3.45 -16.11 -16.53
CA GLN A 148 4.51 -15.91 -17.53
C GLN A 148 4.82 -17.23 -18.25
N TRP A 149 3.85 -17.75 -18.99
CA TRP A 149 3.85 -19.12 -19.52
C TRP A 149 5.10 -19.50 -20.32
N LEU A 150 5.51 -18.66 -21.27
CA LEU A 150 6.70 -18.94 -22.10
C LEU A 150 7.96 -19.11 -21.24
N LYS A 151 8.11 -18.27 -20.21
CA LYS A 151 9.24 -18.33 -19.29
C LYS A 151 9.16 -19.56 -18.38
N ALA A 152 7.96 -19.90 -17.90
CA ALA A 152 7.73 -21.09 -17.10
C ALA A 152 8.10 -22.37 -17.88
N VAL A 153 7.54 -22.54 -19.09
CA VAL A 153 7.81 -23.68 -19.99
C VAL A 153 9.30 -23.80 -20.30
N THR A 154 9.96 -22.69 -20.65
CA THR A 154 11.40 -22.70 -20.96
C THR A 154 12.25 -23.16 -19.78
N ASN A 155 11.93 -22.70 -18.56
CA ASN A 155 12.69 -23.08 -17.37
C ASN A 155 12.38 -24.50 -16.91
N PHE A 156 11.13 -24.96 -16.96
CA PHE A 156 10.81 -26.34 -16.62
C PHE A 156 11.39 -27.35 -17.62
N ARG A 157 11.43 -27.03 -18.92
CA ARG A 157 12.18 -27.85 -19.90
C ARG A 157 13.65 -27.97 -19.52
N LYS A 158 14.28 -26.85 -19.14
CA LYS A 158 15.66 -26.84 -18.66
C LYS A 158 15.85 -27.70 -17.39
N VAL A 159 14.88 -27.68 -16.46
CA VAL A 159 14.91 -28.56 -15.29
C VAL A 159 14.84 -30.03 -15.71
N ASN A 160 13.90 -30.40 -16.59
CA ASN A 160 13.77 -31.77 -17.09
C ASN A 160 15.02 -32.25 -17.87
N GLU A 161 15.71 -31.36 -18.58
CA GLU A 161 16.99 -31.67 -19.23
C GLU A 161 18.12 -31.94 -18.22
N ILE A 162 18.13 -31.24 -17.07
CA ILE A 162 19.19 -31.35 -16.05
C ILE A 162 18.92 -32.50 -15.07
N TYR A 163 17.69 -32.61 -14.58
CA TYR A 163 17.25 -33.57 -13.58
C TYR A 163 15.82 -34.04 -13.90
N PRO A 164 15.71 -35.12 -14.72
CA PRO A 164 14.43 -35.77 -14.97
C PRO A 164 13.76 -36.21 -13.65
N ASN A 165 12.46 -35.97 -13.52
CA ASN A 165 11.67 -36.24 -12.30
C ASN A 165 12.07 -35.40 -11.07
N TYR A 166 12.65 -34.22 -11.26
CA TYR A 166 12.86 -33.26 -10.17
C TYR A 166 11.51 -32.70 -9.69
N GLU A 167 11.16 -32.99 -8.44
CA GLU A 167 9.92 -32.54 -7.80
C GLU A 167 8.68 -32.83 -8.66
N ASP A 168 7.82 -31.85 -8.88
CA ASP A 168 6.61 -31.92 -9.72
C ASP A 168 6.79 -31.19 -11.07
N THR A 169 8.04 -31.09 -11.56
CA THR A 169 8.38 -30.33 -12.77
C THR A 169 7.59 -30.78 -14.00
N GLU A 170 7.42 -32.10 -14.21
CA GLU A 170 6.71 -32.62 -15.38
C GLU A 170 5.24 -32.19 -15.40
N ALA A 171 4.52 -32.37 -14.28
CA ALA A 171 3.13 -31.94 -14.15
C ALA A 171 2.98 -30.41 -14.32
N LYS A 172 3.92 -29.63 -13.78
CA LYS A 172 3.94 -28.17 -13.93
C LYS A 172 4.27 -27.73 -15.35
N LEU A 173 5.15 -28.46 -16.04
CA LEU A 173 5.47 -28.21 -17.45
C LEU A 173 4.26 -28.47 -18.32
N ASP A 174 3.58 -29.59 -18.15
CA ASP A 174 2.36 -29.93 -18.91
C ASP A 174 1.27 -28.88 -18.71
N LEU A 175 1.05 -28.46 -17.46
CA LEU A 175 0.10 -27.41 -17.13
C LEU A 175 0.49 -26.06 -17.77
N ALA A 176 1.75 -25.65 -17.66
CA ALA A 176 2.24 -24.40 -18.24
C ALA A 176 2.16 -24.41 -19.78
N THR A 177 2.44 -25.56 -20.41
CA THR A 177 2.35 -25.76 -21.85
C THR A 177 0.90 -25.69 -22.32
N ALA A 178 -0.02 -26.38 -21.65
CA ALA A 178 -1.44 -26.36 -22.02
C ALA A 178 -2.05 -24.96 -21.84
N ALA A 179 -1.83 -24.32 -20.69
CA ALA A 179 -2.34 -22.98 -20.40
C ALA A 179 -1.73 -21.92 -21.32
N GLY A 180 -0.41 -21.92 -21.46
CA GLY A 180 0.31 -20.95 -22.28
C GLY A 180 -0.02 -21.03 -23.77
N SER A 181 -0.11 -22.25 -24.31
CA SER A 181 -0.51 -22.44 -25.71
C SER A 181 -1.94 -21.95 -25.96
N ASP A 182 -2.87 -22.22 -25.06
CA ASP A 182 -4.26 -21.77 -25.22
C ASP A 182 -4.39 -20.24 -25.08
N GLU A 183 -3.71 -19.65 -24.10
CA GLU A 183 -3.73 -18.20 -23.89
C GLU A 183 -3.12 -17.43 -25.05
N TYR A 184 -1.88 -17.76 -25.46
CA TYR A 184 -1.23 -17.08 -26.58
C TYR A 184 -1.95 -17.35 -27.91
N TYR A 185 -2.62 -18.49 -28.06
CA TYR A 185 -3.48 -18.73 -29.21
C TYR A 185 -4.70 -17.81 -29.19
N LYS A 186 -5.37 -17.65 -28.05
CA LYS A 186 -6.49 -16.70 -27.90
C LYS A 186 -6.04 -15.25 -28.13
N GLU A 187 -4.87 -14.86 -27.60
CA GLU A 187 -4.25 -13.56 -27.87
C GLU A 187 -4.03 -13.36 -29.37
N GLY A 188 -3.45 -14.35 -30.06
CA GLY A 188 -3.24 -14.29 -31.50
C GLY A 188 -4.53 -14.18 -32.30
N ILE A 189 -5.58 -14.93 -31.95
CA ILE A 189 -6.90 -14.84 -32.59
C ILE A 189 -7.55 -13.47 -32.34
N ALA A 190 -7.46 -12.93 -31.12
CA ALA A 190 -7.97 -11.60 -30.81
C ALA A 190 -7.24 -10.53 -31.63
N ALA A 191 -5.91 -10.64 -31.76
CA ALA A 191 -5.11 -9.74 -32.59
C ALA A 191 -5.46 -9.85 -34.09
N VAL A 192 -5.75 -11.05 -34.59
CA VAL A 192 -6.31 -11.24 -35.95
C VAL A 192 -7.64 -10.52 -36.12
N GLN A 193 -8.54 -10.63 -35.14
CA GLN A 193 -9.85 -9.97 -35.18
C GLN A 193 -9.75 -8.44 -35.15
N SER A 194 -8.74 -7.90 -34.48
CA SER A 194 -8.45 -6.46 -34.46
C SER A 194 -7.56 -5.99 -35.62
N GLU A 195 -7.20 -6.87 -36.55
CA GLU A 195 -6.27 -6.61 -37.67
C GLU A 195 -4.87 -6.13 -37.22
N ASP A 196 -4.45 -6.50 -36.00
CA ASP A 196 -3.08 -6.32 -35.50
C ASP A 196 -2.22 -7.53 -35.91
N TRP A 197 -1.82 -7.54 -37.18
CA TRP A 197 -1.06 -8.66 -37.75
C TRP A 197 0.29 -8.88 -37.07
N LYS A 198 0.96 -7.81 -36.61
CA LYS A 198 2.23 -7.93 -35.88
C LYS A 198 2.03 -8.57 -34.50
N GLY A 199 1.03 -8.11 -33.75
CA GLY A 199 0.64 -8.71 -32.47
C GLY A 199 0.25 -10.18 -32.62
N ALA A 200 -0.57 -10.49 -33.63
CA ALA A 200 -0.97 -11.85 -33.94
C ALA A 200 0.22 -12.76 -34.23
N LEU A 201 1.16 -12.32 -35.07
CA LEU A 201 2.36 -13.07 -35.40
C LEU A 201 3.23 -13.32 -34.17
N ALA A 202 3.41 -12.31 -33.31
CA ALA A 202 4.17 -12.44 -32.08
C ALA A 202 3.53 -13.47 -31.13
N ALA A 203 2.21 -13.41 -30.93
CA ALA A 203 1.48 -14.34 -30.07
C ALA A 203 1.54 -15.78 -30.60
N PHE A 204 1.26 -16.01 -31.88
CA PHE A 204 1.35 -17.34 -32.49
C PHE A 204 2.78 -17.91 -32.50
N ASN A 205 3.81 -17.07 -32.63
CA ASN A 205 5.19 -17.53 -32.49
C ASN A 205 5.49 -18.04 -31.07
N LYS A 206 4.94 -17.41 -30.02
CA LYS A 206 5.06 -17.93 -28.65
C LYS A 206 4.39 -19.30 -28.52
N VAL A 207 3.21 -19.48 -29.13
CA VAL A 207 2.54 -20.79 -29.20
C VAL A 207 3.45 -21.83 -29.84
N LEU A 208 4.06 -21.54 -31.00
CA LEU A 208 4.96 -22.49 -31.64
C LEU A 208 6.21 -22.84 -30.82
N VAL A 209 6.70 -21.92 -29.98
CA VAL A 209 7.82 -22.21 -29.05
C VAL A 209 7.36 -23.13 -27.92
N ILE A 210 6.13 -22.96 -27.43
CA ILE A 210 5.56 -23.77 -26.34
C ILE A 210 5.07 -25.13 -26.85
N ASP A 211 4.24 -25.16 -27.87
CA ASP A 211 3.71 -26.36 -28.51
C ASP A 211 3.67 -26.16 -30.04
N PRO A 212 4.68 -26.69 -30.76
CA PRO A 212 4.74 -26.61 -32.22
C PRO A 212 3.58 -27.30 -32.96
N THR A 213 2.80 -28.13 -32.26
CA THR A 213 1.69 -28.92 -32.80
C THR A 213 0.31 -28.39 -32.38
N TYR A 214 0.27 -27.28 -31.64
CA TYR A 214 -0.98 -26.72 -31.13
C TYR A 214 -1.91 -26.27 -32.26
N LYS A 215 -3.03 -26.98 -32.42
CA LYS A 215 -4.11 -26.67 -33.36
C LYS A 215 -3.57 -26.38 -34.78
N ASN A 216 -4.12 -25.35 -35.43
CA ASN A 216 -3.76 -24.89 -36.77
C ASN A 216 -2.81 -23.66 -36.75
N THR A 217 -2.07 -23.44 -35.67
CA THR A 217 -1.25 -22.22 -35.45
C THR A 217 -0.31 -21.92 -36.62
N ARG A 218 0.29 -22.96 -37.23
CA ARG A 218 1.17 -22.79 -38.39
C ARG A 218 0.45 -22.22 -39.63
N LEU A 219 -0.78 -22.65 -39.89
CA LEU A 219 -1.58 -22.12 -40.99
C LEU A 219 -1.98 -20.67 -40.75
N LEU A 220 -2.37 -20.34 -39.50
CA LEU A 220 -2.72 -18.98 -39.11
C LEU A 220 -1.53 -18.02 -39.26
N ILE A 221 -0.31 -18.46 -38.93
CA ILE A 221 0.91 -17.65 -39.14
C ILE A 221 1.11 -17.31 -40.62
N GLU A 222 0.89 -18.25 -41.53
CA GLU A 222 1.04 -17.98 -42.97
C GLU A 222 -0.04 -17.01 -43.48
N GLU A 223 -1.26 -17.10 -42.98
CA GLU A 223 -2.32 -16.12 -43.26
C GLU A 223 -1.97 -14.72 -42.71
N VAL A 224 -1.51 -14.64 -41.46
CA VAL A 224 -1.09 -13.38 -40.83
C VAL A 224 0.04 -12.73 -41.63
N LYS A 225 1.08 -13.49 -42.02
CA LYS A 225 2.18 -12.97 -42.84
C LYS A 225 1.71 -12.43 -44.20
N LYS A 226 0.71 -13.07 -44.80
CA LYS A 226 0.12 -12.60 -46.07
C LYS A 226 -0.54 -11.23 -45.90
N ASN A 227 -1.14 -10.96 -44.75
CA ASN A 227 -1.84 -9.69 -44.47
C ASN A 227 -0.93 -8.64 -43.80
N ASP A 228 0.19 -9.05 -43.19
CA ASP A 228 1.17 -8.19 -42.50
C ASP A 228 2.03 -7.37 -43.48
N ASN A 229 1.39 -6.53 -44.29
CA ASN A 229 2.07 -5.69 -45.28
C ASN A 229 1.31 -4.37 -45.52
N PRO A 230 2.00 -3.32 -46.01
CA PRO A 230 1.37 -2.01 -46.25
C PRO A 230 0.23 -2.06 -47.27
N GLN A 231 0.28 -2.93 -48.28
CA GLN A 231 -0.74 -2.99 -49.34
C GLN A 231 -2.09 -3.47 -48.81
N TYR A 232 -2.10 -4.40 -47.87
CA TYR A 232 -3.30 -4.84 -47.16
C TYR A 232 -4.00 -3.64 -46.49
N PHE A 233 -3.24 -2.88 -45.69
CA PHE A 233 -3.77 -1.73 -44.96
C PHE A 233 -4.21 -0.60 -45.88
N LEU A 234 -3.54 -0.38 -47.02
CA LEU A 234 -4.01 0.58 -48.03
C LEU A 234 -5.35 0.16 -48.65
N GLY A 235 -5.54 -1.14 -48.90
CA GLY A 235 -6.81 -1.69 -49.37
C GLY A 235 -7.94 -1.45 -48.37
N ARG A 236 -7.71 -1.80 -47.09
CA ARG A 236 -8.67 -1.55 -46.00
C ARG A 236 -8.96 -0.07 -45.82
N ALA A 237 -7.95 0.79 -45.86
CA ALA A 237 -8.12 2.23 -45.76
C ALA A 237 -9.03 2.78 -46.86
N ALA A 238 -8.85 2.33 -48.11
CA ALA A 238 -9.70 2.71 -49.24
C ALA A 238 -11.15 2.22 -49.10
N GLU A 239 -11.34 0.99 -48.62
CA GLU A 239 -12.66 0.42 -48.31
C GLU A 239 -13.38 1.25 -47.24
N MET A 240 -12.72 1.52 -46.10
CA MET A 240 -13.29 2.33 -45.04
C MET A 240 -13.61 3.76 -45.50
N ALA A 241 -12.73 4.35 -46.32
CA ALA A 241 -12.95 5.67 -46.90
C ALA A 241 -14.19 5.68 -47.81
N SER A 242 -14.42 4.62 -48.59
CA SER A 242 -15.60 4.48 -49.45
C SER A 242 -16.91 4.34 -48.65
N ALA A 243 -16.83 3.75 -47.46
CA ALA A 243 -17.93 3.64 -46.51
C ALA A 243 -18.17 4.91 -45.66
N ASN A 244 -17.36 5.96 -45.84
CA ASN A 244 -17.31 7.15 -44.98
C ASN A 244 -16.91 6.88 -43.51
N GLU A 245 -16.29 5.74 -43.21
CA GLU A 245 -15.70 5.44 -41.91
C GLU A 245 -14.30 6.08 -41.80
N TRP A 246 -14.28 7.41 -41.81
CA TRP A 246 -13.06 8.20 -41.96
C TRP A 246 -12.06 8.03 -40.81
N ASP A 247 -12.53 7.82 -39.57
CA ASP A 247 -11.64 7.55 -38.43
C ASP A 247 -10.79 6.31 -38.69
N ARG A 248 -11.44 5.19 -39.06
CA ARG A 248 -10.76 3.93 -39.38
C ARG A 248 -9.92 4.03 -40.64
N ALA A 249 -10.40 4.72 -41.67
CA ALA A 249 -9.65 4.94 -42.90
C ALA A 249 -8.30 5.62 -42.60
N VAL A 250 -8.31 6.70 -41.81
CA VAL A 250 -7.10 7.42 -41.40
C VAL A 250 -6.18 6.52 -40.59
N THR A 251 -6.69 5.77 -39.60
CA THR A 251 -5.89 4.81 -38.82
C THR A 251 -5.21 3.76 -39.70
N PHE A 252 -5.91 3.21 -40.70
CA PHE A 252 -5.30 2.25 -41.62
C PHE A 252 -4.25 2.87 -42.54
N TYR A 253 -4.46 4.11 -43.02
CA TYR A 253 -3.42 4.84 -43.75
C TYR A 253 -2.19 5.15 -42.89
N GLU A 254 -2.38 5.51 -41.62
CA GLU A 254 -1.27 5.72 -40.66
C GLU A 254 -0.53 4.42 -40.38
N THR A 255 -1.26 3.32 -40.25
CA THR A 255 -0.69 1.98 -40.10
C THR A 255 0.14 1.62 -41.32
N ALA A 256 -0.40 1.76 -42.54
CA ALA A 256 0.35 1.53 -43.78
C ALA A 256 1.61 2.39 -43.86
N LEU A 257 1.53 3.67 -43.47
CA LEU A 257 2.67 4.57 -43.43
C LEU A 257 3.73 4.12 -42.42
N SER A 258 3.34 3.48 -41.31
CA SER A 258 4.30 2.95 -40.34
C SER A 258 5.18 1.81 -40.90
N TYR A 259 4.71 1.07 -41.91
CA TYR A 259 5.51 0.06 -42.62
C TYR A 259 6.48 0.71 -43.60
N LEU A 260 6.11 1.82 -44.22
CA LEU A 260 6.93 2.55 -45.19
C LEU A 260 6.95 4.06 -44.88
N PRO A 261 7.66 4.52 -43.83
CA PRO A 261 7.57 5.91 -43.37
C PRO A 261 7.98 6.96 -44.40
N GLY A 262 8.82 6.58 -45.37
CA GLY A 262 9.30 7.45 -46.45
C GLY A 262 8.42 7.50 -47.71
N ASP A 263 7.35 6.71 -47.78
CA ASP A 263 6.54 6.62 -48.99
C ASP A 263 5.69 7.88 -49.21
N LEU A 264 5.99 8.63 -50.29
CA LEU A 264 5.31 9.88 -50.61
C LEU A 264 3.85 9.66 -51.06
N ASN A 265 3.54 8.53 -51.70
CA ASN A 265 2.19 8.22 -52.15
C ASN A 265 1.28 7.96 -50.96
N ILE A 266 1.72 7.15 -49.98
CA ILE A 266 0.94 6.88 -48.77
C ILE A 266 0.73 8.18 -47.97
N ARG A 267 1.77 9.02 -47.82
CA ARG A 267 1.63 10.34 -47.18
C ARG A 267 0.61 11.23 -47.89
N THR A 268 0.61 11.22 -49.21
CA THR A 268 -0.33 11.99 -50.03
C THR A 268 -1.77 11.49 -49.86
N GLU A 269 -1.99 10.17 -49.93
CA GLU A 269 -3.31 9.58 -49.72
C GLU A 269 -3.83 9.78 -48.29
N LEU A 270 -2.99 9.64 -47.28
CA LEU A 270 -3.31 9.98 -45.89
C LEU A 270 -3.74 11.44 -45.75
N THR A 271 -3.02 12.36 -46.40
CA THR A 271 -3.37 13.79 -46.39
C THR A 271 -4.72 14.04 -47.05
N LYS A 272 -4.98 13.43 -48.22
CA LYS A 272 -6.29 13.50 -48.90
C LYS A 272 -7.40 12.93 -48.03
N ALA A 273 -7.17 11.79 -47.37
CA ALA A 273 -8.12 11.17 -46.47
C ALA A 273 -8.44 12.07 -45.27
N LYS A 274 -7.43 12.67 -44.63
CA LYS A 274 -7.61 13.65 -43.54
C LYS A 274 -8.40 14.88 -43.99
N LEU A 275 -8.13 15.42 -45.18
CA LEU A 275 -8.90 16.54 -45.73
C LEU A 275 -10.36 16.17 -46.00
N ARG A 276 -10.62 14.98 -46.57
CA ARG A 276 -11.99 14.47 -46.82
C ARG A 276 -12.72 14.19 -45.51
N ALA A 277 -12.08 13.57 -44.54
CA ALA A 277 -12.58 13.36 -43.18
C ALA A 277 -12.97 14.69 -42.53
N GLY A 278 -12.07 15.68 -42.59
CA GLY A 278 -12.30 17.01 -42.07
C GLY A 278 -13.55 17.67 -42.67
N ARG A 279 -13.73 17.57 -44.00
CA ARG A 279 -14.92 18.07 -44.69
C ARG A 279 -16.18 17.29 -44.30
N TYR A 280 -16.12 15.97 -44.28
CA TYR A 280 -17.25 15.12 -43.91
C TYR A 280 -17.77 15.45 -42.51
N TYR A 281 -16.87 15.52 -41.52
CA TYR A 281 -17.25 15.84 -40.15
C TYR A 281 -17.73 17.28 -39.99
N PHE A 282 -17.19 18.23 -40.77
CA PHE A 282 -17.74 19.58 -40.81
C PHE A 282 -19.19 19.61 -41.33
N ASP A 283 -19.49 18.84 -42.38
CA ASP A 283 -20.84 18.74 -42.92
C ASP A 283 -21.81 18.07 -41.93
N GLN A 284 -21.38 17.00 -41.24
CA GLN A 284 -22.14 16.36 -40.17
C GLN A 284 -22.38 17.30 -38.98
N ALA A 285 -21.35 18.06 -38.57
CA ALA A 285 -21.46 19.06 -37.52
C ALA A 285 -22.53 20.11 -37.85
N ASN A 286 -22.52 20.62 -39.08
CA ASN A 286 -23.53 21.55 -39.58
C ASN A 286 -24.93 20.94 -39.58
N GLN A 287 -25.07 19.67 -39.97
CA GLN A 287 -26.34 18.95 -39.96
C GLN A 287 -26.88 18.80 -38.53
N HIS A 288 -26.05 18.37 -37.58
CA HIS A 288 -26.42 18.27 -36.17
C HIS A 288 -26.75 19.63 -35.54
N ALA A 289 -25.99 20.67 -35.89
CA ALA A 289 -26.27 22.03 -35.46
C ALA A 289 -27.63 22.51 -35.98
N LYS A 290 -27.98 22.23 -37.24
CA LYS A 290 -29.31 22.52 -37.82
C LYS A 290 -30.43 21.79 -37.05
N GLN A 291 -30.21 20.53 -36.69
CA GLN A 291 -31.13 19.71 -35.89
C GLN A 291 -31.14 20.06 -34.39
N ASN A 292 -30.41 21.09 -33.96
CA ASN A 292 -30.29 21.50 -32.56
C ASN A 292 -29.67 20.44 -31.62
N ARG A 293 -28.95 19.45 -32.18
CA ARG A 293 -28.17 18.45 -31.42
C ARG A 293 -26.77 19.03 -31.16
N LEU A 294 -26.71 20.06 -30.33
CA LEU A 294 -25.56 20.94 -30.23
C LEU A 294 -24.31 20.24 -29.70
N TYR A 295 -24.45 19.33 -28.73
CA TYR A 295 -23.31 18.57 -28.22
C TYR A 295 -22.68 17.68 -29.31
N ARG A 296 -23.50 16.94 -30.08
CA ARG A 296 -23.00 16.15 -31.20
C ARG A 296 -22.34 17.03 -32.25
N ALA A 297 -22.94 18.18 -32.56
CA ALA A 297 -22.34 19.14 -33.48
C ALA A 297 -20.94 19.59 -33.01
N ASN A 298 -20.75 19.85 -31.71
CA ASN A 298 -19.45 20.17 -31.15
C ASN A 298 -18.42 19.06 -31.42
N LYS A 299 -18.74 17.80 -31.06
CA LYS A 299 -17.82 16.67 -31.24
C LYS A 299 -17.45 16.48 -32.71
N GLU A 300 -18.40 16.66 -33.64
CA GLU A 300 -18.11 16.60 -35.06
C GLU A 300 -17.25 17.81 -35.54
N TYR A 301 -17.47 19.02 -35.04
CA TYR A 301 -16.58 20.15 -35.33
C TYR A 301 -15.15 19.90 -34.83
N GLN A 302 -14.99 19.29 -33.65
CA GLN A 302 -13.68 18.93 -33.12
C GLN A 302 -12.98 17.90 -34.00
N LYS A 303 -13.69 16.85 -34.45
CA LYS A 303 -13.15 15.90 -35.43
C LYS A 303 -12.75 16.60 -36.73
N ALA A 304 -13.60 17.50 -37.22
CA ALA A 304 -13.32 18.27 -38.44
C ALA A 304 -11.99 19.04 -38.34
N ILE A 305 -11.79 19.74 -37.21
CA ILE A 305 -10.55 20.47 -36.91
C ILE A 305 -9.38 19.52 -36.73
N HIS A 306 -9.56 18.41 -36.02
CA HIS A 306 -8.50 17.45 -35.72
C HIS A 306 -7.88 16.91 -37.02
N TYR A 307 -8.71 16.50 -37.97
CA TYR A 307 -8.24 15.99 -39.26
C TYR A 307 -7.79 17.09 -40.22
N SER A 308 -8.45 18.26 -40.20
CA SER A 308 -8.12 19.38 -41.09
C SER A 308 -8.05 20.70 -40.32
N PRO A 309 -6.93 21.00 -39.65
CA PRO A 309 -6.81 22.22 -38.84
C PRO A 309 -7.03 23.52 -39.64
N SER A 310 -6.71 23.51 -40.93
CA SER A 310 -6.92 24.64 -41.85
C SER A 310 -8.40 25.00 -42.04
N VAL A 311 -9.33 24.07 -41.75
CA VAL A 311 -10.78 24.33 -41.82
C VAL A 311 -11.19 25.52 -40.95
N ARG A 312 -10.49 25.75 -39.81
CA ARG A 312 -10.75 26.88 -38.90
C ARG A 312 -10.67 28.25 -39.57
N ASN A 313 -9.83 28.37 -40.60
CA ASN A 313 -9.61 29.62 -41.31
C ASN A 313 -10.59 29.84 -42.46
N SER A 314 -11.35 28.81 -42.86
CA SER A 314 -12.31 28.92 -43.95
C SER A 314 -13.47 29.84 -43.60
N PHE A 315 -13.98 30.57 -44.60
CA PHE A 315 -15.16 31.43 -44.47
C PHE A 315 -16.38 30.64 -43.93
N PHE A 316 -16.64 29.45 -44.49
CA PHE A 316 -17.75 28.60 -44.08
C PHE A 316 -17.67 28.16 -42.63
N TYR A 317 -16.48 27.79 -42.13
CA TYR A 317 -16.30 27.42 -40.73
C TYR A 317 -16.55 28.59 -39.80
N LYS A 318 -16.05 29.79 -40.14
CA LYS A 318 -16.30 31.00 -39.33
C LYS A 318 -17.80 31.30 -39.21
N GLN A 319 -18.54 31.22 -40.33
CA GLN A 319 -19.99 31.39 -40.34
C GLN A 319 -20.73 30.31 -39.53
N ALA A 320 -20.33 29.04 -39.68
CA ALA A 320 -20.89 27.92 -38.92
C ALA A 320 -20.64 28.06 -37.41
N ARG A 321 -19.41 28.48 -37.04
CA ARG A 321 -19.01 28.78 -35.66
C ARG A 321 -19.85 29.89 -35.06
N GLU A 322 -20.10 30.98 -35.78
CA GLU A 322 -20.97 32.07 -35.32
C GLU A 322 -22.42 31.60 -35.10
N SER A 323 -22.98 30.84 -36.04
CA SER A 323 -24.31 30.26 -35.91
C SER A 323 -24.41 29.31 -34.70
N TYR A 324 -23.42 28.43 -34.54
CA TYR A 324 -23.31 27.51 -33.40
C TYR A 324 -23.19 28.26 -32.06
N THR A 325 -22.32 29.28 -32.02
CA THR A 325 -22.13 30.16 -30.85
C THR A 325 -23.46 30.76 -30.41
N LYS A 326 -24.24 31.34 -31.34
CA LYS A 326 -25.56 31.91 -31.04
C LYS A 326 -26.51 30.89 -30.42
N LYS A 327 -26.55 29.66 -30.93
CA LYS A 327 -27.42 28.59 -30.41
C LYS A 327 -27.00 28.12 -29.02
N ILE A 328 -25.70 28.00 -28.76
CA ILE A 328 -25.17 27.63 -27.45
C ILE A 328 -25.49 28.71 -26.43
N LEU A 329 -25.20 29.98 -26.74
CA LEU A 329 -25.52 31.10 -25.87
C LEU A 329 -27.02 31.14 -25.53
N GLN A 330 -27.89 30.99 -26.54
CA GLN A 330 -29.34 30.93 -26.30
C GLN A 330 -29.74 29.76 -25.39
N ARG A 331 -29.13 28.58 -25.56
CA ARG A 331 -29.41 27.41 -24.72
C ARG A 331 -28.91 27.61 -23.29
N ALA A 332 -27.70 28.11 -23.11
CA ALA A 332 -27.12 28.41 -21.81
C ALA A 332 -27.96 29.46 -21.05
N SER A 333 -28.32 30.56 -21.71
CA SER A 333 -29.20 31.59 -21.14
C SER A 333 -30.55 31.02 -20.68
N ARG A 334 -31.19 30.14 -21.47
CA ARG A 334 -32.45 29.48 -21.05
C ARG A 334 -32.30 28.60 -19.81
N TYR A 335 -31.14 28.00 -19.58
CA TYR A 335 -30.88 27.26 -18.35
C TYR A 335 -30.63 28.21 -17.18
N ALA A 336 -29.85 29.28 -17.38
CA ALA A 336 -29.62 30.32 -16.38
C ALA A 336 -30.93 31.00 -15.94
N GLU A 337 -31.83 31.34 -16.87
CA GLU A 337 -33.18 31.89 -16.60
C GLU A 337 -34.04 30.96 -15.72
N LYS A 338 -33.79 29.65 -15.77
CA LYS A 338 -34.45 28.63 -14.93
C LYS A 338 -33.72 28.36 -13.61
N GLY A 339 -32.67 29.13 -13.28
CA GLY A 339 -31.81 28.90 -12.12
C GLY A 339 -30.90 27.66 -12.22
N ARG A 340 -30.77 27.07 -13.41
CA ARG A 340 -29.97 25.87 -13.68
C ARG A 340 -28.57 26.24 -14.17
N TYR A 341 -27.81 26.85 -13.28
CA TYR A 341 -26.50 27.42 -13.58
C TYR A 341 -25.46 26.35 -13.94
N GLY A 342 -25.54 25.14 -13.36
CA GLY A 342 -24.64 24.04 -13.72
C GLY A 342 -24.81 23.62 -15.18
N ASN A 343 -26.04 23.44 -15.66
CA ASN A 343 -26.31 23.15 -17.07
C ASN A 343 -25.86 24.30 -17.97
N SER A 344 -26.13 25.56 -17.58
CA SER A 344 -25.66 26.74 -18.31
C SER A 344 -24.14 26.73 -18.49
N LEU A 345 -23.41 26.48 -17.40
CA LEU A 345 -21.95 26.41 -17.38
C LEU A 345 -21.41 25.31 -18.30
N VAL A 346 -22.00 24.11 -18.26
CA VAL A 346 -21.57 23.01 -19.14
C VAL A 346 -21.73 23.40 -20.62
N TRP A 347 -22.80 24.11 -20.99
CA TRP A 347 -22.96 24.62 -22.36
C TRP A 347 -21.92 25.68 -22.73
N TYR A 348 -21.52 26.54 -21.79
CA TYR A 348 -20.39 27.45 -22.01
C TYR A 348 -19.07 26.70 -22.22
N TRP A 349 -18.82 25.61 -21.49
CA TRP A 349 -17.64 24.76 -21.72
C TRP A 349 -17.63 24.16 -23.13
N GLN A 350 -18.78 23.73 -23.66
CA GLN A 350 -18.88 23.29 -25.06
C GLN A 350 -18.53 24.41 -26.05
N LEU A 351 -18.82 25.67 -25.72
CA LEU A 351 -18.43 26.80 -26.55
C LEU A 351 -16.93 27.09 -26.47
N THR A 352 -16.31 26.92 -25.31
CA THR A 352 -14.86 27.10 -25.11
C THR A 352 -14.04 26.19 -26.04
N GLU A 353 -14.50 24.97 -26.30
CA GLU A 353 -13.81 24.02 -27.19
C GLU A 353 -13.80 24.47 -28.67
N ILE A 354 -14.75 25.32 -29.08
CA ILE A 354 -14.96 25.73 -30.48
C ILE A 354 -14.59 27.19 -30.73
N ASN A 355 -14.92 28.07 -29.80
CA ASN A 355 -14.73 29.51 -29.91
C ASN A 355 -14.25 30.12 -28.57
N PRO A 356 -13.04 29.77 -28.11
CA PRO A 356 -12.51 30.25 -26.83
C PRO A 356 -12.28 31.77 -26.79
N GLN A 357 -12.16 32.42 -27.96
CA GLN A 357 -11.92 33.87 -28.09
C GLN A 357 -13.21 34.69 -28.19
N TYR A 358 -14.38 34.11 -27.91
CA TYR A 358 -15.63 34.86 -27.94
C TYR A 358 -15.62 35.96 -26.83
N PRO A 359 -15.81 37.25 -27.16
CA PRO A 359 -15.51 38.37 -26.26
C PRO A 359 -16.17 38.35 -24.88
N GLU A 360 -17.37 37.77 -24.76
CA GLU A 360 -18.11 37.70 -23.49
C GLU A 360 -18.03 36.33 -22.79
N LEU A 361 -17.43 35.31 -23.42
CA LEU A 361 -17.49 33.93 -22.90
C LEU A 361 -16.87 33.81 -21.51
N PHE A 362 -15.71 34.43 -21.33
CA PHE A 362 -15.00 34.43 -20.06
C PHE A 362 -15.88 35.02 -18.94
N TYR A 363 -16.44 36.20 -19.15
CA TYR A 363 -17.31 36.87 -18.18
C TYR A 363 -18.57 36.04 -17.86
N LYS A 364 -19.21 35.44 -18.88
CA LYS A 364 -20.40 34.59 -18.67
C LYS A 364 -20.08 33.32 -17.88
N ILE A 365 -18.92 32.69 -18.14
CA ILE A 365 -18.45 31.55 -17.35
C ILE A 365 -18.24 32.01 -15.91
N GLN A 366 -17.45 33.07 -15.69
CA GLN A 366 -17.13 33.57 -14.36
C GLN A 366 -18.39 33.92 -13.55
N GLU A 367 -19.33 34.67 -14.12
CA GLU A 367 -20.61 35.02 -13.48
C GLU A 367 -21.41 33.76 -13.07
N THR A 368 -21.46 32.77 -13.96
CA THR A 368 -22.16 31.51 -13.69
C THR A 368 -21.45 30.71 -12.59
N GLU A 369 -20.12 30.65 -12.62
CA GLU A 369 -19.31 30.03 -11.58
C GLU A 369 -19.51 30.71 -10.23
N ASP A 370 -19.52 32.04 -10.18
CA ASP A 370 -19.69 32.78 -8.94
C ASP A 370 -21.09 32.58 -8.36
N THR A 371 -22.10 32.45 -9.22
CA THR A 371 -23.46 32.06 -8.81
C THR A 371 -23.51 30.64 -8.23
N ILE A 372 -22.83 29.68 -8.87
CA ILE A 372 -22.70 28.30 -8.37
C ILE A 372 -21.96 28.29 -7.02
N LYS A 373 -20.83 29.00 -6.92
CA LYS A 373 -20.09 29.13 -5.67
C LYS A 373 -20.95 29.77 -4.58
N GLY A 374 -21.75 30.77 -4.93
CA GLY A 374 -22.70 31.43 -4.04
C GLY A 374 -23.71 30.47 -3.42
N ARG A 375 -24.37 29.62 -4.22
CA ARG A 375 -25.36 28.65 -3.71
C ARG A 375 -24.77 27.50 -2.88
N LEU A 376 -23.46 27.26 -3.02
CA LEU A 376 -22.74 26.22 -2.28
C LEU A 376 -22.19 26.73 -0.94
N LYS A 377 -22.08 28.05 -0.76
CA LYS A 377 -21.66 28.63 0.52
C LYS A 377 -22.75 28.43 1.57
N ARG A 378 -22.34 27.99 2.75
CA ARG A 378 -23.20 27.77 3.93
C ARG A 378 -22.91 28.81 4.99
N ALA A 379 -23.92 29.55 5.38
CA ALA A 379 -23.85 30.59 6.40
C ALA A 379 -24.13 30.02 7.79
N ILE A 380 -23.18 30.21 8.71
CA ILE A 380 -23.29 29.78 10.11
C ILE A 380 -23.36 31.02 11.00
N ALA A 381 -24.41 31.08 11.82
CA ALA A 381 -24.58 32.10 12.83
C ALA A 381 -24.42 31.51 14.23
N ILE A 382 -23.64 32.19 15.06
CA ILE A 382 -23.34 31.78 16.44
C ILE A 382 -23.92 32.84 17.37
N PHE A 383 -24.84 32.44 18.23
CA PHE A 383 -25.37 33.31 19.27
C PHE A 383 -24.41 33.37 20.47
N ASP A 384 -24.49 34.46 21.24
CA ASP A 384 -23.78 34.54 22.51
C ASP A 384 -24.28 33.43 23.44
N PHE A 385 -23.35 32.65 23.99
CA PHE A 385 -23.71 31.56 24.88
C PHE A 385 -24.15 32.14 26.22
N THR A 386 -25.11 31.49 26.86
CA THR A 386 -25.52 31.90 28.20
C THR A 386 -24.40 31.60 29.20
N SER A 387 -24.15 32.56 30.07
CA SER A 387 -23.13 32.48 31.12
C SER A 387 -23.73 31.99 32.45
N PRO A 388 -22.97 31.27 33.28
CA PRO A 388 -23.37 30.98 34.64
C PRO A 388 -23.39 32.27 35.48
N SER A 389 -24.28 32.33 36.48
CA SER A 389 -24.48 33.55 37.30
C SER A 389 -23.23 34.03 38.03
N TYR A 390 -22.29 33.13 38.33
CA TYR A 390 -21.04 33.43 39.03
C TYR A 390 -19.91 33.86 38.10
N ASN A 391 -20.07 33.74 36.77
CA ASN A 391 -19.09 34.22 35.80
C ASN A 391 -19.80 34.77 34.55
N PRO A 392 -20.12 36.07 34.51
CA PRO A 392 -20.97 36.66 33.46
C PRO A 392 -20.31 36.66 32.07
N ASP A 393 -18.99 36.55 31.98
CA ASP A 393 -18.25 36.64 30.72
C ASP A 393 -17.93 35.28 30.08
N ALA A 394 -18.18 34.17 30.80
CA ALA A 394 -17.80 32.84 30.32
C ALA A 394 -18.48 32.46 28.98
N GLY A 395 -19.77 32.79 28.83
CA GLY A 395 -20.54 32.52 27.63
C GLY A 395 -20.11 33.34 26.42
N THR A 396 -19.88 34.64 26.60
CA THR A 396 -19.39 35.53 25.53
C THR A 396 -17.96 35.20 25.11
N THR A 397 -17.14 34.74 26.05
CA THR A 397 -15.78 34.25 25.79
C THR A 397 -15.81 32.96 24.97
N ALA A 398 -16.62 31.99 25.38
CA ALA A 398 -16.77 30.74 24.66
C ALA A 398 -17.31 30.94 23.23
N SER A 399 -18.32 31.81 23.04
CA SER A 399 -18.85 32.10 21.71
C SER A 399 -17.84 32.86 20.83
N SER A 400 -17.08 33.81 21.39
CA SER A 400 -16.03 34.53 20.65
C SER A 400 -14.92 33.58 20.20
N ASN A 401 -14.43 32.70 21.10
CA ASN A 401 -13.41 31.70 20.78
C ASN A 401 -13.91 30.74 19.69
N LEU A 402 -15.19 30.37 19.71
CA LEU A 402 -15.79 29.52 18.68
C LEU A 402 -15.83 30.22 17.32
N ILE A 403 -16.25 31.48 17.27
CA ILE A 403 -16.24 32.29 16.04
C ILE A 403 -14.82 32.37 15.48
N THR A 404 -13.83 32.72 16.31
CA THR A 404 -12.42 32.81 15.90
C THR A 404 -11.89 31.48 15.40
N TYR A 405 -12.19 30.38 16.11
CA TYR A 405 -11.74 29.05 15.69
C TYR A 405 -12.36 28.66 14.35
N LEU A 406 -13.67 28.85 14.17
CA LEU A 406 -14.36 28.54 12.92
C LEU A 406 -13.90 29.42 11.77
N PHE A 407 -13.66 30.71 11.99
CA PHE A 407 -13.12 31.61 10.96
C PHE A 407 -11.75 31.14 10.46
N ASN A 408 -10.89 30.68 11.36
CA ASN A 408 -9.53 30.23 11.03
C ASN A 408 -9.46 28.79 10.48
N ASN A 409 -10.43 27.92 10.78
CA ASN A 409 -10.35 26.48 10.48
C ASN A 409 -11.49 25.97 9.57
N SER A 410 -12.46 26.80 9.21
CA SER A 410 -13.52 26.42 8.28
C SER A 410 -13.02 26.42 6.83
N SER A 411 -13.62 25.57 6.00
CA SER A 411 -13.36 25.56 4.57
C SER A 411 -14.02 26.75 3.87
N GLY A 412 -13.51 27.14 2.70
CA GLY A 412 -14.01 28.31 1.95
C GLY A 412 -15.49 28.27 1.52
N ASN A 413 -16.16 27.14 1.70
CA ASN A 413 -17.60 26.97 1.47
C ASN A 413 -18.43 27.33 2.71
N ILE A 414 -17.81 27.78 3.80
CA ILE A 414 -18.48 28.22 5.02
C ILE A 414 -18.29 29.72 5.18
N ARG A 415 -19.38 30.41 5.49
CA ARG A 415 -19.41 31.83 5.83
C ARG A 415 -19.84 31.98 7.29
N ILE A 416 -18.95 32.47 8.14
CA ILE A 416 -19.29 32.80 9.52
C ILE A 416 -19.89 34.21 9.53
N LEU A 417 -21.03 34.40 10.17
CA LEU A 417 -21.62 35.73 10.36
C LEU A 417 -21.00 36.42 11.58
N GLU A 418 -20.72 37.71 11.45
CA GLU A 418 -20.17 38.50 12.53
C GLU A 418 -21.22 38.86 13.59
N ARG A 419 -20.76 39.04 14.84
CA ARG A 419 -21.60 39.35 16.00
C ARG A 419 -22.42 40.64 15.80
N GLN A 420 -21.85 41.66 15.16
CA GLN A 420 -22.52 42.95 14.95
C GLN A 420 -23.67 42.84 13.93
N ASP A 421 -23.50 42.03 12.89
CA ASP A 421 -24.54 41.75 11.90
C ASP A 421 -25.71 41.03 12.56
N LEU A 422 -25.44 40.03 13.39
CA LEU A 422 -26.47 39.31 14.14
C LEU A 422 -27.25 40.21 15.10
N LYS A 423 -26.58 41.12 15.81
CA LYS A 423 -27.25 42.06 16.73
C LYS A 423 -28.14 43.05 15.99
N SER A 424 -27.68 43.57 14.86
CA SER A 424 -28.48 44.46 14.01
C SER A 424 -29.73 43.75 13.48
N ILE A 425 -29.56 42.51 13.00
CA ILE A 425 -30.64 41.63 12.54
C ILE A 425 -31.69 41.38 13.64
N LEU A 426 -31.25 41.07 14.86
CA LEU A 426 -32.16 40.76 15.98
C LEU A 426 -32.91 42.00 16.47
N LYS A 427 -32.23 43.16 16.49
CA LYS A 427 -32.79 44.45 16.90
C LYS A 427 -33.82 44.98 15.89
N GLU A 428 -33.52 44.91 14.60
CA GLU A 428 -34.46 45.33 13.54
C GLU A 428 -35.75 44.51 13.53
N MET A 429 -35.71 43.26 13.98
CA MET A 429 -36.88 42.37 13.99
C MET A 429 -37.68 42.40 15.29
N ASN A 430 -37.37 43.28 16.27
CA ASN A 430 -37.97 43.29 17.62
C ASN A 430 -37.90 41.92 18.34
N LEU A 431 -36.95 41.09 17.94
CA LEU A 431 -36.83 39.71 18.41
C LEU A 431 -36.07 39.58 19.73
N GLU A 432 -35.37 40.64 20.16
CA GLU A 432 -34.75 40.73 21.48
C GLU A 432 -35.77 40.53 22.62
N GLN A 433 -37.01 41.03 22.45
CA GLN A 433 -38.08 40.93 23.45
C GLN A 433 -38.89 39.64 23.35
N ALA A 434 -38.88 38.97 22.19
CA ALA A 434 -39.67 37.76 21.94
C ALA A 434 -38.99 36.45 22.39
N GLY A 435 -37.74 36.51 22.85
CA GLY A 435 -37.00 35.33 23.29
C GLY A 435 -36.69 34.35 22.15
N VAL A 436 -35.89 34.77 21.16
CA VAL A 436 -35.35 33.86 20.10
C VAL A 436 -34.64 32.64 20.70
N VAL A 437 -34.18 32.76 21.95
CA VAL A 437 -33.49 31.74 22.73
C VAL A 437 -34.36 30.46 22.97
N GLY A 438 -35.68 30.50 22.71
CA GLY A 438 -36.56 29.33 22.87
C GLY A 438 -37.56 29.06 21.75
N ASN A 439 -37.73 29.94 20.76
CA ASN A 439 -38.81 29.83 19.77
C ASN A 439 -38.31 29.39 18.38
N MET A 440 -38.59 28.14 18.02
CA MET A 440 -38.22 27.52 16.72
C MET A 440 -38.81 28.24 15.51
N GLU A 441 -39.95 28.93 15.65
CA GLU A 441 -40.53 29.73 14.56
C GLU A 441 -39.74 31.01 14.29
N ALA A 442 -39.19 31.62 15.34
CA ALA A 442 -38.34 32.81 15.20
C ALA A 442 -37.05 32.46 14.44
N ALA A 443 -36.43 31.32 14.77
CA ALA A 443 -35.25 30.82 14.06
C ALA A 443 -35.52 30.60 12.55
N ARG A 444 -36.65 29.97 12.18
CA ARG A 444 -37.02 29.80 10.75
C ARG A 444 -37.23 31.12 10.02
N ARG A 445 -37.88 32.10 10.68
CA ARG A 445 -38.10 33.44 10.09
C ARG A 445 -36.77 34.17 9.87
N VAL A 446 -35.88 34.16 10.86
CA VAL A 446 -34.55 34.78 10.73
C VAL A 446 -33.76 34.09 9.62
N GLY A 447 -33.66 32.75 9.63
CA GLY A 447 -32.93 31.99 8.62
C GLY A 447 -33.32 32.30 7.18
N ARG A 448 -34.64 32.32 6.91
CA ARG A 448 -35.18 32.61 5.56
C ARG A 448 -34.95 34.06 5.11
N MET A 449 -34.88 35.02 6.03
CA MET A 449 -34.73 36.45 5.70
C MET A 449 -33.27 36.89 5.59
N THR A 450 -32.35 36.23 6.29
CA THR A 450 -30.94 36.64 6.37
C THR A 450 -29.98 35.71 5.64
N GLY A 451 -30.49 34.61 5.07
CA GLY A 451 -29.69 33.62 4.35
C GLY A 451 -28.70 32.90 5.26
N ILE A 452 -29.11 32.63 6.50
CA ILE A 452 -28.38 31.79 7.46
C ILE A 452 -28.88 30.35 7.28
N ASP A 453 -27.96 29.40 7.09
CA ASP A 453 -28.28 27.97 6.98
C ASP A 453 -28.29 27.28 8.35
N ILE A 454 -27.41 27.71 9.26
CA ILE A 454 -27.20 27.06 10.57
C ILE A 454 -27.17 28.08 11.70
N PHE A 455 -27.87 27.78 12.78
CA PHE A 455 -27.72 28.47 14.06
C PHE A 455 -27.02 27.60 15.10
N ILE A 456 -26.14 28.22 15.88
CA ILE A 456 -25.46 27.60 17.02
C ILE A 456 -25.82 28.39 18.27
N MET A 457 -26.38 27.68 19.24
CA MET A 457 -26.69 28.21 20.57
C MET A 457 -25.98 27.37 21.61
N GLY A 458 -25.59 27.98 22.72
CA GLY A 458 -24.88 27.28 23.78
C GLY A 458 -25.10 27.86 25.17
N ASN A 459 -24.80 27.04 26.16
CA ASN A 459 -24.86 27.39 27.58
C ASN A 459 -23.61 26.86 28.28
N VAL A 460 -22.87 27.76 28.94
CA VAL A 460 -21.73 27.38 29.77
C VAL A 460 -22.26 26.94 31.14
N LEU A 461 -22.28 25.63 31.36
CA LEU A 461 -22.83 25.01 32.58
C LEU A 461 -21.85 25.07 33.75
N LEU A 462 -20.56 24.95 33.46
CA LEU A 462 -19.49 24.96 34.45
C LEU A 462 -18.31 25.78 33.91
N TYR A 463 -17.79 26.69 34.72
CA TYR A 463 -16.61 27.51 34.41
C TYR A 463 -15.87 27.84 35.70
N LYS A 464 -15.10 26.89 36.24
CA LYS A 464 -14.48 27.06 37.56
C LYS A 464 -13.06 26.53 37.63
N THR A 465 -12.31 27.10 38.56
CA THR A 465 -11.00 26.63 39.00
C THR A 465 -11.08 26.20 40.46
N GLU A 466 -10.44 25.09 40.78
CA GLU A 466 -10.25 24.59 42.13
C GLU A 466 -8.74 24.57 42.42
N GLN A 467 -8.36 25.06 43.60
CA GLN A 467 -6.98 25.04 44.06
C GLN A 467 -6.89 24.25 45.36
N ASP A 468 -5.99 23.27 45.38
CA ASP A 468 -5.64 22.51 46.57
C ASP A 468 -4.18 22.84 46.92
N GLU A 469 -3.97 23.35 48.14
CA GLU A 469 -2.64 23.63 48.69
C GLU A 469 -2.38 22.72 49.88
N THR A 470 -1.22 22.04 49.85
CA THR A 470 -0.74 21.24 50.96
C THR A 470 0.60 21.78 51.42
N LYS A 471 0.67 22.27 52.67
CA LYS A 471 1.90 22.77 53.31
C LYS A 471 2.38 21.79 54.38
N GLY A 472 3.70 21.65 54.48
CA GLY A 472 4.36 20.90 55.55
C GLY A 472 5.66 21.57 55.94
N ASN A 473 6.15 21.22 57.12
CA ASN A 473 7.46 21.67 57.61
C ASN A 473 8.43 20.50 57.55
N LYS A 474 9.62 20.73 57.00
CA LYS A 474 10.75 19.82 57.07
C LYS A 474 11.85 20.46 57.91
N ILE A 475 12.63 19.62 58.58
CA ILE A 475 13.75 20.06 59.41
C ILE A 475 15.04 19.74 58.66
N ALA A 476 15.84 20.76 58.36
CA ALA A 476 17.19 20.58 57.85
C ALA A 476 18.21 20.55 59.00
N LYS A 477 19.21 19.70 58.85
CA LYS A 477 20.28 19.51 59.83
C LYS A 477 21.55 20.19 59.30
N ILE A 478 21.91 21.32 59.89
CA ILE A 478 23.04 22.16 59.47
C ILE A 478 24.23 21.90 60.41
N PRO A 479 25.42 21.51 59.92
CA PRO A 479 26.61 21.33 60.75
C PRO A 479 27.22 22.70 61.14
N MET A 480 27.26 23.02 62.44
CA MET A 480 27.79 24.30 62.96
C MET A 480 29.26 24.20 63.43
N GLY A 481 29.91 23.06 63.16
CA GLY A 481 31.28 22.76 63.61
C GLY A 481 31.30 21.69 64.69
N THR A 482 32.30 21.73 65.56
CA THR A 482 32.47 20.76 66.65
C THR A 482 32.49 21.47 68.00
N LYS A 483 31.79 20.90 68.97
CA LYS A 483 31.80 21.37 70.36
C LYS A 483 32.68 20.48 71.20
N VAL A 484 33.53 21.08 72.01
CA VAL A 484 34.35 20.39 73.01
C VAL A 484 33.44 20.03 74.17
N GLN A 485 33.21 18.74 74.38
CA GLN A 485 32.52 18.22 75.56
C GLN A 485 33.46 17.31 76.35
N ASP A 486 33.24 17.20 77.66
CA ASP A 486 33.96 16.23 78.48
C ASP A 486 33.77 14.83 77.90
N ASN A 487 34.88 14.11 77.75
CA ASN A 487 34.83 12.77 77.20
C ASN A 487 34.15 11.84 78.21
N PRO A 488 32.96 11.29 77.90
CA PRO A 488 32.27 10.39 78.81
C PRO A 488 33.16 9.20 79.22
N GLU A 489 34.00 8.72 78.30
CA GLU A 489 34.95 7.64 78.59
C GLU A 489 36.06 8.06 79.56
N TYR A 490 36.54 9.30 79.49
CA TYR A 490 37.51 9.82 80.47
C TYR A 490 36.86 10.01 81.85
N LEU A 491 35.63 10.51 81.91
CA LEU A 491 34.90 10.65 83.18
C LEU A 491 34.69 9.28 83.86
N ILE A 492 34.30 8.26 83.08
CA ILE A 492 34.18 6.87 83.57
C ILE A 492 35.55 6.32 83.97
N TRP A 493 36.60 6.55 83.17
CA TRP A 493 37.96 6.10 83.48
C TRP A 493 38.51 6.73 84.76
N LYS A 494 38.29 8.04 84.95
CA LYS A 494 38.70 8.81 86.15
C LYS A 494 37.96 8.34 87.40
N ALA A 495 36.68 7.99 87.29
CA ALA A 495 35.92 7.41 88.40
C ALA A 495 36.49 6.04 88.83
N LYS A 496 36.98 5.22 87.89
CA LYS A 496 37.62 3.93 88.17
C LYS A 496 39.06 4.05 88.67
N HIS A 497 39.73 5.19 88.46
CA HIS A 497 41.10 5.45 88.88
C HIS A 497 41.18 6.75 89.70
N PRO A 498 40.69 6.76 90.96
CA PRO A 498 40.59 7.98 91.77
C PRO A 498 41.93 8.60 92.20
N LYS A 499 43.04 7.84 92.12
CA LYS A 499 44.42 8.33 92.32
C LYS A 499 45.36 7.75 91.25
N PRO A 500 45.26 8.22 89.99
CA PRO A 500 45.97 7.61 88.88
C PRO A 500 47.46 7.94 88.93
N THR A 501 48.31 6.95 88.64
CA THR A 501 49.75 7.18 88.47
C THR A 501 50.05 7.92 87.17
N ARG A 502 51.21 8.56 87.07
CA ARG A 502 51.62 9.34 85.88
C ARG A 502 51.57 8.53 84.57
N LYS A 503 51.84 7.22 84.64
CA LYS A 503 51.78 6.29 83.50
C LYS A 503 50.33 5.94 83.10
N GLN A 504 49.42 5.86 84.07
CA GLN A 504 47.99 5.64 83.84
C GLN A 504 47.31 6.87 83.25
N LEU A 505 47.67 8.07 83.70
CA LEU A 505 47.21 9.33 83.12
C LEU A 505 47.60 9.50 81.65
N ALA A 506 48.80 9.04 81.26
CA ALA A 506 49.26 9.09 79.88
C ALA A 506 48.51 8.11 78.94
N ALA A 507 47.91 7.05 79.48
CA ALA A 507 47.10 6.07 78.73
C ALA A 507 45.59 6.31 78.90
N ALA A 508 45.19 7.39 79.57
CA ALA A 508 43.79 7.73 79.78
C ALA A 508 43.16 8.25 78.48
N PRO A 509 41.86 8.01 78.25
CA PRO A 509 41.13 8.69 77.19
C PRO A 509 41.29 10.21 77.34
N PRO A 510 41.34 10.99 76.25
CA PRO A 510 41.47 12.44 76.35
C PRO A 510 40.31 13.01 77.17
N ALA A 511 40.60 13.99 78.03
CA ALA A 511 39.61 14.53 78.97
C ALA A 511 38.39 15.16 78.28
N VAL A 512 38.56 15.59 77.03
CA VAL A 512 37.52 16.18 76.19
C VAL A 512 37.52 15.54 74.81
N VAL A 513 36.35 15.45 74.19
CA VAL A 513 36.15 15.02 72.80
C VAL A 513 35.40 16.11 72.05
N GLN A 514 35.74 16.27 70.76
CA GLN A 514 35.02 17.13 69.86
C GLN A 514 33.87 16.35 69.23
N VAL A 515 32.63 16.73 69.54
CA VAL A 515 31.44 16.16 68.89
C VAL A 515 30.85 17.15 67.90
N PRO A 516 30.33 16.69 66.75
CA PRO A 516 29.68 17.59 65.79
C PRO A 516 28.45 18.23 66.44
N GLU A 517 28.41 19.56 66.39
CA GLU A 517 27.27 20.36 66.82
C GLU A 517 26.40 20.68 65.61
N TYR A 518 25.09 20.45 65.73
CA TYR A 518 24.14 20.68 64.65
C TYR A 518 23.12 21.73 65.05
N HIS A 519 22.83 22.63 64.12
CA HIS A 519 21.65 23.48 64.17
C HIS A 519 20.54 22.83 63.35
N TYR A 520 19.31 22.90 63.85
CA TYR A 520 18.13 22.40 63.16
C TYR A 520 17.28 23.58 62.76
N GLU A 521 17.06 23.73 61.46
CA GLU A 521 16.28 24.82 60.91
C GLU A 521 15.07 24.26 60.17
N ASN A 522 13.90 24.84 60.44
CA ASN A 522 12.66 24.43 59.81
C ASN A 522 12.50 25.21 58.50
N TYR A 523 12.16 24.52 57.42
CA TYR A 523 11.74 25.14 56.17
C TYR A 523 10.39 24.60 55.71
N THR A 524 9.64 25.47 55.04
CA THR A 524 8.33 25.09 54.48
C THR A 524 8.54 24.38 53.16
N VAL A 525 7.80 23.29 52.99
CA VAL A 525 7.58 22.67 51.69
C VAL A 525 6.10 22.71 51.37
N GLY A 526 5.77 22.94 50.11
CA GLY A 526 4.39 22.96 49.66
C GLY A 526 4.21 22.20 48.37
N ARG A 527 3.00 21.66 48.18
CA ARG A 527 2.53 21.17 46.90
C ARG A 527 1.19 21.84 46.61
N ASN A 528 1.14 22.55 45.48
CA ASN A 528 -0.04 23.26 45.04
C ASN A 528 -0.54 22.60 43.76
N LYS A 529 -1.85 22.41 43.71
CA LYS A 529 -2.54 21.74 42.63
C LYS A 529 -3.69 22.62 42.18
N MET A 530 -3.76 22.90 40.89
CA MET A 530 -4.83 23.69 40.29
C MET A 530 -5.56 22.88 39.23
N ARG A 531 -6.89 22.86 39.31
CA ARG A 531 -7.79 22.17 38.38
C ARG A 531 -8.78 23.14 37.79
N ALA A 532 -8.84 23.25 36.48
CA ALA A 532 -9.89 24.00 35.80
C ALA A 532 -10.87 23.05 35.12
N ALA A 533 -12.17 23.39 35.12
CA ALA A 533 -13.22 22.62 34.48
C ALA A 533 -14.18 23.53 33.72
N VAL A 534 -14.39 23.23 32.44
CA VAL A 534 -15.33 23.95 31.57
C VAL A 534 -16.28 22.97 30.90
N HIS A 535 -17.58 23.19 31.09
CA HIS A 535 -18.64 22.39 30.47
C HIS A 535 -19.55 23.28 29.62
N ILE A 536 -19.71 22.95 28.35
CA ILE A 536 -20.54 23.70 27.40
C ILE A 536 -21.60 22.77 26.82
N TYR A 537 -22.86 23.09 27.11
CA TYR A 537 -24.01 22.54 26.40
C TYR A 537 -24.21 23.31 25.10
N TYR A 538 -24.52 22.63 24.00
CA TYR A 538 -24.78 23.27 22.71
C TYR A 538 -25.99 22.68 21.99
N LYS A 539 -26.50 23.45 21.03
CA LYS A 539 -27.56 23.07 20.10
C LYS A 539 -27.26 23.67 18.72
N ILE A 540 -27.23 22.80 17.71
CA ILE A 540 -27.07 23.14 16.30
C ILE A 540 -28.43 22.99 15.62
N ILE A 541 -28.88 24.03 14.93
CA ILE A 541 -30.23 24.11 14.35
C ILE A 541 -30.10 24.38 12.86
N ASP A 542 -30.79 23.57 12.04
CA ASP A 542 -31.03 23.83 10.62
C ASP A 542 -32.02 24.99 10.51
N ALA A 543 -31.60 26.12 9.96
CA ALA A 543 -32.39 27.33 9.90
C ALA A 543 -33.56 27.25 8.90
N GLU A 544 -33.42 26.44 7.84
CA GLU A 544 -34.45 26.26 6.82
C GLU A 544 -35.60 25.41 7.34
N LYS A 545 -35.27 24.29 7.99
CA LYS A 545 -36.22 23.33 8.56
C LYS A 545 -36.70 23.73 9.95
N GLY A 546 -35.88 24.46 10.69
CA GLY A 546 -36.07 24.75 12.11
C GLY A 546 -35.99 23.49 12.97
N GLU A 547 -35.09 22.58 12.64
CA GLU A 547 -34.89 21.29 13.31
C GLU A 547 -33.52 21.25 14.00
N ILE A 548 -33.43 20.52 15.11
CA ILE A 548 -32.16 20.34 15.83
C ILE A 548 -31.35 19.26 15.10
N ILE A 549 -30.19 19.64 14.57
CA ILE A 549 -29.26 18.72 13.90
C ILE A 549 -28.46 17.94 14.94
N ALA A 550 -27.99 18.61 16.00
CA ALA A 550 -27.19 18.01 17.05
C ALA A 550 -27.30 18.81 18.36
N THR A 551 -27.24 18.11 19.49
CA THR A 551 -27.18 18.71 20.83
C THR A 551 -26.47 17.76 21.80
N ASP A 552 -25.54 18.28 22.60
CA ASP A 552 -24.81 17.53 23.63
C ASP A 552 -24.13 18.49 24.62
N THR A 553 -23.44 17.96 25.64
CA THR A 553 -22.57 18.70 26.57
C THR A 553 -21.12 18.25 26.45
N ILE A 554 -20.24 19.16 26.03
CA ILE A 554 -18.79 18.91 25.98
C ILE A 554 -18.18 19.30 27.33
N LYS A 555 -17.37 18.41 27.88
CA LYS A 555 -16.74 18.56 29.20
C LYS A 555 -15.22 18.41 29.06
N ARG A 556 -14.46 19.40 29.53
CA ARG A 556 -13.00 19.32 29.64
C ARG A 556 -12.53 19.79 31.00
N THR A 557 -11.41 19.22 31.41
CA THR A 557 -10.72 19.53 32.66
C THR A 557 -9.22 19.55 32.41
N ALA A 558 -8.51 20.52 32.95
CA ALA A 558 -7.06 20.53 33.00
C ALA A 558 -6.57 20.59 34.44
N GLU A 559 -5.42 19.96 34.70
CA GLU A 559 -4.81 19.87 36.03
C GLU A 559 -3.33 20.21 35.90
N VAL A 560 -2.87 21.15 36.71
CA VAL A 560 -1.45 21.52 36.83
C VAL A 560 -1.05 21.41 38.30
N THR A 561 0.13 20.89 38.58
CA THR A 561 0.66 20.70 39.93
C THR A 561 2.10 21.17 39.99
N ASP A 562 2.46 21.85 41.07
CA ASP A 562 3.83 22.28 41.36
C ASP A 562 4.21 22.02 42.82
N GLU A 563 5.49 21.76 43.06
CA GLU A 563 6.06 21.51 44.40
C GLU A 563 7.12 22.56 44.70
N TRP A 564 6.97 23.34 45.78
CA TRP A 564 7.84 24.46 46.12
C TRP A 564 8.44 24.31 47.53
N ASN A 565 9.54 25.02 47.80
CA ASN A 565 10.13 25.07 49.13
C ASN A 565 10.94 26.34 49.38
N ASP A 566 10.99 26.79 50.63
CA ASP A 566 11.67 28.03 51.05
C ASP A 566 13.20 27.99 50.89
N GLY A 567 13.79 26.82 50.67
CA GLY A 567 15.23 26.63 50.60
C GLY A 567 15.93 26.87 51.94
N ILE A 568 17.12 26.27 52.09
CA ILE A 568 18.06 26.56 53.18
C ILE A 568 19.47 26.50 52.58
N PRO A 569 20.07 27.65 52.23
CA PRO A 569 21.41 27.70 51.64
C PRO A 569 22.49 26.98 52.48
N GLU A 570 22.44 27.13 53.80
CA GLU A 570 23.37 26.54 54.79
C GLU A 570 23.27 25.00 54.85
N ALA A 571 22.12 24.45 54.48
CA ALA A 571 21.89 23.00 54.36
C ALA A 571 22.01 22.49 52.91
N ASN A 572 22.43 23.34 51.96
CA ASN A 572 22.48 23.04 50.53
C ASN A 572 21.10 22.62 49.95
N ILE A 573 20.02 23.20 50.47
CA ILE A 573 18.66 23.02 49.95
C ILE A 573 18.32 24.24 49.08
N PRO A 574 18.22 24.08 47.75
CA PRO A 574 17.94 25.21 46.86
C PRO A 574 16.49 25.69 47.04
N TYR A 575 16.31 27.01 47.04
CA TYR A 575 14.99 27.63 46.99
C TYR A 575 14.28 27.21 45.70
N ASN A 576 13.05 26.70 45.82
CA ASN A 576 12.19 26.41 44.69
C ASN A 576 10.92 27.26 44.80
N PRO A 577 10.75 28.34 44.00
CA PRO A 577 9.54 29.14 44.02
C PRO A 577 8.35 28.35 43.46
N LEU A 578 7.13 28.74 43.86
CA LEU A 578 5.90 28.22 43.28
C LEU A 578 5.71 28.78 41.85
N GLU A 579 5.69 27.89 40.86
CA GLU A 579 5.49 28.22 39.44
C GLU A 579 4.21 27.55 38.91
N LEU A 580 3.07 28.22 39.08
CA LEU A 580 1.78 27.81 38.51
C LEU A 580 1.24 28.85 37.55
N PRO A 581 0.50 28.44 36.49
CA PRO A 581 -0.26 29.38 35.68
C PRO A 581 -1.31 30.09 36.55
N THR A 582 -1.77 31.25 36.10
CA THR A 582 -2.91 31.93 36.74
C THR A 582 -4.21 31.16 36.48
N GLU A 583 -5.21 31.33 37.35
CA GLU A 583 -6.53 30.71 37.18
C GLU A 583 -7.13 31.04 35.80
N SER A 584 -6.99 32.29 35.36
CA SER A 584 -7.48 32.76 34.06
C SER A 584 -6.79 32.05 32.90
N GLN A 585 -5.46 31.87 32.95
CA GLN A 585 -4.72 31.17 31.90
C GLN A 585 -5.13 29.70 31.79
N LEU A 586 -5.31 29.01 32.92
CA LEU A 586 -5.73 27.61 32.90
C LEU A 586 -7.19 27.48 32.41
N LEU A 587 -8.09 28.38 32.82
CA LEU A 587 -9.47 28.41 32.32
C LEU A 587 -9.54 28.72 30.82
N GLU A 588 -8.73 29.65 30.33
CA GLU A 588 -8.64 29.99 28.92
C GLU A 588 -8.19 28.77 28.09
N GLN A 589 -7.16 28.05 28.55
CA GLN A 589 -6.71 26.82 27.90
C GLN A 589 -7.83 25.78 27.78
N VAL A 590 -8.51 25.47 28.90
CA VAL A 590 -9.61 24.50 28.88
C VAL A 590 -10.76 24.98 27.99
N THR A 591 -11.05 26.28 28.00
CA THR A 591 -12.07 26.88 27.14
C THR A 591 -11.75 26.69 25.66
N ILE A 592 -10.50 26.94 25.25
CA ILE A 592 -10.03 26.71 23.87
C ILE A 592 -10.20 25.23 23.49
N GLU A 593 -9.90 24.29 24.39
CA GLU A 593 -10.07 22.85 24.14
C GLU A 593 -11.54 22.46 23.96
N VAL A 594 -12.45 22.91 24.85
CA VAL A 594 -13.90 22.64 24.72
C VAL A 594 -14.45 23.23 23.42
N VAL A 595 -14.06 24.46 23.12
CA VAL A 595 -14.49 25.19 21.92
C VAL A 595 -14.00 24.52 20.65
N ARG A 596 -12.75 24.04 20.63
CA ARG A 596 -12.21 23.25 19.50
C ARG A 596 -13.08 22.03 19.23
N ASP A 597 -13.43 21.28 20.26
CA ASP A 597 -14.22 20.08 20.09
C ASP A 597 -15.65 20.39 19.62
N LEU A 598 -16.23 21.50 20.10
CA LEU A 598 -17.50 22.01 19.60
C LEU A 598 -17.41 22.40 18.11
N ALA A 599 -16.35 23.10 17.73
CA ALA A 599 -16.12 23.49 16.35
C ALA A 599 -16.00 22.28 15.42
N LEU A 600 -15.32 21.21 15.85
CA LEU A 600 -15.22 19.96 15.08
C LEU A 600 -16.60 19.33 14.87
N VAL A 601 -17.48 19.34 15.88
CA VAL A 601 -18.86 18.87 15.73
C VAL A 601 -19.62 19.73 14.72
N VAL A 602 -19.46 21.06 14.78
CA VAL A 602 -20.11 22.01 13.87
C VAL A 602 -19.67 21.81 12.43
N LEU A 603 -18.37 21.58 12.18
CA LEU A 603 -17.80 21.48 10.84
C LEU A 603 -18.04 20.12 10.19
N LYS A 604 -18.21 19.05 10.98
CA LYS A 604 -18.33 17.66 10.50
C LYS A 604 -19.35 17.46 9.36
N PRO A 605 -20.58 18.02 9.38
CA PRO A 605 -21.53 17.85 8.29
C PRO A 605 -21.09 18.48 6.96
N PHE A 606 -20.16 19.44 7.01
CA PHE A 606 -19.74 20.23 5.84
C PHE A 606 -18.47 19.68 5.17
N GLN A 607 -17.75 18.77 5.84
CA GLN A 607 -16.46 18.25 5.37
C GLN A 607 -16.57 17.48 4.05
N SER A 608 -17.64 16.71 3.86
CA SER A 608 -17.81 15.78 2.72
C SER A 608 -19.01 16.07 1.82
N LEU A 609 -19.45 17.33 1.73
CA LEU A 609 -20.59 17.72 0.88
C LEU A 609 -20.44 17.34 -0.60
N GLN A 610 -19.21 17.39 -1.13
CA GLN A 610 -18.92 16.93 -2.49
C GLN A 610 -19.35 15.49 -2.75
N THR A 611 -19.24 14.61 -1.74
CA THR A 611 -19.68 13.22 -1.80
C THR A 611 -21.20 13.14 -1.78
N THR A 612 -21.85 13.91 -0.90
CA THR A 612 -23.31 14.01 -0.85
C THR A 612 -23.89 14.45 -2.19
N TYR A 613 -23.36 15.51 -2.79
CA TYR A 613 -23.80 15.99 -4.10
C TYR A 613 -23.55 14.96 -5.21
N PHE A 614 -22.43 14.25 -5.18
CA PHE A 614 -22.14 13.17 -6.11
C PHE A 614 -23.17 12.03 -6.01
N ASP A 615 -23.48 11.59 -4.80
CA ASP A 615 -24.43 10.50 -4.56
C ASP A 615 -25.87 10.90 -4.96
N GLU A 616 -26.27 12.14 -4.67
CA GLU A 616 -27.52 12.71 -5.17
C GLU A 616 -27.58 12.71 -6.71
N ALA A 617 -26.47 13.08 -7.37
CA ALA A 617 -26.37 13.06 -8.82
C ALA A 617 -26.50 11.64 -9.39
N GLU A 618 -25.87 10.63 -8.77
CA GLU A 618 -26.00 9.23 -9.15
C GLU A 618 -27.45 8.73 -9.05
N ILE A 619 -28.18 9.14 -8.00
CA ILE A 619 -29.60 8.81 -7.83
C ILE A 619 -30.44 9.46 -8.94
N LEU A 620 -30.23 10.74 -9.22
CA LEU A 620 -30.94 11.47 -10.27
C LEU A 620 -30.66 10.89 -11.65
N LYS A 621 -29.40 10.50 -11.92
CA LYS A 621 -28.99 9.80 -13.14
C LYS A 621 -29.74 8.48 -13.33
N LYS A 622 -29.81 7.64 -12.29
CA LYS A 622 -30.57 6.37 -12.33
C LYS A 622 -32.06 6.60 -12.62
N ARG A 623 -32.63 7.70 -12.12
CA ARG A 623 -34.00 8.14 -12.39
C ARG A 623 -34.19 8.83 -13.75
N ARG A 624 -33.14 8.90 -14.58
CA ARG A 624 -33.14 9.56 -15.90
C ARG A 624 -33.44 11.07 -15.85
N ARG A 625 -33.26 11.72 -14.70
CA ARG A 625 -33.38 13.17 -14.52
C ARG A 625 -32.04 13.84 -14.80
N TYR A 626 -31.59 13.76 -16.06
CA TYR A 626 -30.21 14.07 -16.41
C TYR A 626 -29.82 15.54 -16.20
N GLU A 627 -30.71 16.50 -16.50
CA GLU A 627 -30.42 17.92 -16.26
C GLU A 627 -30.17 18.21 -14.78
N GLU A 628 -30.94 17.60 -13.88
CA GLU A 628 -30.77 17.78 -12.44
C GLU A 628 -29.54 17.03 -11.91
N ALA A 629 -29.25 15.87 -12.48
CA ALA A 629 -28.01 15.16 -12.18
C ALA A 629 -26.79 16.01 -12.56
N ILE A 630 -26.81 16.70 -13.70
CA ILE A 630 -25.74 17.62 -14.12
C ILE A 630 -25.55 18.74 -13.10
N GLU A 631 -26.63 19.35 -12.58
CA GLU A 631 -26.51 20.37 -11.52
C GLU A 631 -25.75 19.84 -10.30
N LYS A 632 -26.09 18.62 -9.85
CA LYS A 632 -25.49 18.01 -8.66
C LYS A 632 -24.05 17.55 -8.87
N TYR A 633 -23.69 17.07 -10.06
CA TYR A 633 -22.29 16.82 -10.41
C TYR A 633 -21.47 18.11 -10.44
N ILE A 634 -22.04 19.22 -10.94
CA ILE A 634 -21.40 20.53 -10.89
C ILE A 634 -21.24 21.01 -9.44
N ASP A 635 -22.27 20.85 -8.60
CA ASP A 635 -22.19 21.18 -7.17
C ASP A 635 -21.04 20.41 -6.48
N SER A 636 -20.91 19.12 -6.78
CA SER A 636 -19.80 18.29 -6.30
C SER A 636 -18.43 18.83 -6.71
N ILE A 637 -18.25 19.17 -8.00
CA ILE A 637 -16.99 19.73 -8.53
C ILE A 637 -16.66 21.06 -7.87
N TYR A 638 -17.64 21.97 -7.75
CA TYR A 638 -17.39 23.31 -7.23
C TYR A 638 -17.23 23.33 -5.71
N ASP A 639 -17.85 22.40 -4.96
CA ASP A 639 -17.58 22.25 -3.52
C ASP A 639 -16.10 21.90 -3.27
N GLU A 640 -15.52 21.00 -4.08
CA GLU A 640 -14.08 20.69 -4.02
C GLU A 640 -13.21 21.91 -4.36
N ARG A 641 -13.55 22.62 -5.45
CA ARG A 641 -12.81 23.83 -5.86
C ARG A 641 -12.84 24.92 -4.80
N ILE A 642 -13.98 25.15 -4.17
CA ILE A 642 -14.12 26.16 -3.11
C ILE A 642 -13.27 25.77 -1.88
N LYS A 643 -13.21 24.47 -1.57
CA LYS A 643 -12.37 23.92 -0.49
C LYS A 643 -10.88 23.88 -0.83
N GLY A 644 -10.50 24.08 -2.09
CA GLY A 644 -9.12 23.93 -2.54
C GLY A 644 -8.64 22.47 -2.48
N ILE A 645 -9.54 21.50 -2.58
CA ILE A 645 -9.22 20.07 -2.59
C ILE A 645 -9.43 19.50 -3.99
N GLU A 646 -8.68 18.45 -4.33
CA GLU A 646 -8.86 17.70 -5.57
C GLU A 646 -9.03 16.22 -5.23
N SER A 647 -10.11 15.60 -5.71
CA SER A 647 -10.34 14.16 -5.54
C SER A 647 -10.77 13.48 -6.84
N PRO A 648 -10.75 12.12 -6.90
CA PRO A 648 -11.28 11.37 -8.03
C PRO A 648 -12.76 11.66 -8.33
N ILE A 649 -13.51 12.20 -7.36
CA ILE A 649 -14.93 12.54 -7.51
C ILE A 649 -15.12 13.61 -8.59
N SER A 650 -14.35 14.70 -8.57
CA SER A 650 -14.45 15.75 -9.59
C SER A 650 -14.20 15.23 -11.01
N LYS A 651 -13.18 14.39 -11.18
CA LYS A 651 -12.87 13.77 -12.48
C LYS A 651 -14.01 12.89 -12.96
N LYS A 652 -14.53 12.03 -12.08
CA LYS A 652 -15.67 11.14 -12.40
C LYS A 652 -16.94 11.93 -12.69
N SER A 653 -17.23 12.99 -11.93
CA SER A 653 -18.34 13.91 -12.18
C SER A 653 -18.25 14.51 -13.59
N MET A 654 -17.06 14.97 -14.00
CA MET A 654 -16.85 15.53 -15.34
C MET A 654 -17.09 14.50 -16.45
N GLU A 655 -16.55 13.29 -16.30
CA GLU A 655 -16.75 12.19 -17.26
C GLU A 655 -18.25 11.85 -17.41
N VAL A 656 -18.99 11.79 -16.30
CA VAL A 656 -20.42 11.51 -16.33
C VAL A 656 -21.21 12.68 -16.92
N ILE A 657 -20.85 13.94 -16.63
CA ILE A 657 -21.47 15.11 -17.25
C ILE A 657 -21.36 15.03 -18.78
N ASP A 658 -20.17 14.71 -19.33
CA ASP A 658 -19.95 14.58 -20.78
C ASP A 658 -20.85 13.48 -21.40
N GLN A 659 -21.04 12.36 -20.68
CA GLN A 659 -21.99 11.31 -21.09
C GLN A 659 -23.45 11.79 -21.04
N LEU A 660 -23.85 12.54 -20.02
CA LEU A 660 -25.23 13.00 -19.85
C LEU A 660 -25.60 14.09 -20.85
N ILE A 661 -24.71 15.03 -21.11
CA ILE A 661 -24.97 16.11 -22.07
C ILE A 661 -25.17 15.55 -23.49
N SER A 662 -24.58 14.39 -23.82
CA SER A 662 -24.78 13.71 -25.10
C SER A 662 -26.23 13.27 -25.40
N LYS A 663 -27.09 13.28 -24.36
CA LYS A 663 -28.53 12.99 -24.47
C LYS A 663 -29.37 14.20 -24.91
N PHE A 664 -28.79 15.40 -24.96
CA PHE A 664 -29.41 16.68 -25.35
C PHE A 664 -28.77 17.32 -26.58
#